data_AF-A0A661ZWK8-F1
#
_entry.id   AF-A0A661ZWK8-F1
#
_cell.length_a   1.000
_cell.length_b   1.000
_cell.length_c   1.000
_cell.angle_alpha   90.00
_cell.angle_beta   90.00
_cell.angle_gamma   90.00
#
_symmetry.space_group_name_H-M   'P 1'
#
loop_
_entity.id
_entity.type
_entity.pdbx_description
1 polymer ?
#
loop_
_entity_poly.entity_id
_entity_poly.type
_entity_poly.pdbx_seq_one_letter_code
_entity_poly.pdbx_strand_id
1 'polypeptide(L)'
;MKKLILLVTLIIASQFLSRADEGMWIPMYLDEMNEAEMQAMGMRISADDIYSINNSSLKDAIMIFGGGCTGEFVSDQGLLLTNHHCGYRNIQKHSSIEHDYLTDGFWAMDNSGELANPGLTVTLLIRMEEVTSQVLEGVEESMSETERKAIISAKIEEITEEAVKDTHYKAIVKPFYYGNQYFLFVNEVFKDVRLVGAPPSNIGKFGGDTDNWMWPRHTGDFSIFRVYADKDNKPAEYSEDNVPYKPKKHLSVSTKGAKENDFTFIFGYPGRTEEYIPSYAVDMKLNAVNPIRIAMRDIRIKIFLNSMDNNPQTRIQYAAKHAGISNGWKKWIGENRGIKRLKTIEQKQDLENAFMAWANSDKALKEKYGNLIPEFNKVYGKLKPVNIKTAYLTEAGFGPEIIKYSRSFEKLVNLSMEKDATDEEINDLTQKLKHSAESYFKDYNIDIDKKVFATLMSTYYKSLDKNDLPPIVIEMNDKYKGDYEAYANAVFYNSIFASKEKVDGFLDGYKQSKYKKIQKDPAFHLADALANYYVRTLLSDDAKYNKNLDSLMRFYMEGQMEMQANKLFYPDANFTLRVAYGNVDGYQPDDAIDFRYYTTLSGIMEKEDPDIYDYVVEDKLKELYNSKDYGKYGDEDGSLHVCFIATNHTTGGNSGSPVLDADGNLIGINFDRCWEGTMSDIVYDASQCRNIAIDIRYLLFIVDKYAGA
;
A
#
# COMPACT_ATOMS: atom_id res chain seq x y z
N MET A 1 -31.48 22.73 -41.01
CA MET A 1 -31.61 21.42 -40.34
C MET A 1 -30.32 20.60 -40.36
N LYS A 2 -29.74 20.22 -41.52
CA LYS A 2 -28.49 19.42 -41.54
C LYS A 2 -27.29 20.02 -40.79
N LYS A 3 -27.10 21.34 -40.85
CA LYS A 3 -26.05 22.05 -40.07
C LYS A 3 -26.34 22.12 -38.56
N LEU A 4 -27.62 22.15 -38.17
CA LEU A 4 -28.03 22.18 -36.76
C LEU A 4 -27.91 20.78 -36.13
N ILE A 5 -28.25 19.73 -36.89
CA ILE A 5 -28.04 18.35 -36.50
C ILE A 5 -26.55 18.08 -36.33
N LEU A 6 -25.69 18.48 -37.29
CA LEU A 6 -24.24 18.31 -37.17
C LEU A 6 -23.66 19.01 -35.92
N LEU A 7 -24.15 20.21 -35.59
CA LEU A 7 -23.72 20.96 -34.40
C LEU A 7 -24.18 20.28 -33.10
N VAL A 8 -25.42 19.78 -33.06
CA VAL A 8 -25.97 19.05 -31.91
C VAL A 8 -25.30 17.68 -31.75
N THR A 9 -24.97 16.99 -32.85
CA THR A 9 -24.19 15.73 -32.80
C THR A 9 -22.75 15.98 -32.35
N LEU A 10 -22.12 17.11 -32.74
CA LEU A 10 -20.79 17.49 -32.24
C LEU A 10 -20.82 17.83 -30.74
N ILE A 11 -21.87 18.52 -30.27
CA ILE A 11 -22.03 18.88 -28.85
C ILE A 11 -22.31 17.64 -27.99
N ILE A 12 -23.15 16.70 -28.47
CA ILE A 12 -23.41 15.44 -27.76
C ILE A 12 -22.19 14.52 -27.79
N ALA A 13 -21.43 14.48 -28.90
CA ALA A 13 -20.17 13.73 -28.97
C ALA A 13 -19.07 14.34 -28.07
N SER A 14 -19.06 15.67 -27.86
CA SER A 14 -18.13 16.33 -26.95
C SER A 14 -18.44 16.11 -25.46
N GLN A 15 -19.63 15.62 -25.10
CA GLN A 15 -19.93 15.24 -23.72
C GLN A 15 -19.44 13.83 -23.34
N PHE A 16 -18.94 13.07 -24.33
CA PHE A 16 -18.23 11.81 -24.12
C PHE A 16 -16.70 11.97 -24.25
N LEU A 17 -16.18 13.20 -24.22
CA LEU A 17 -14.78 13.41 -23.88
C LEU A 17 -14.62 12.96 -22.43
N SER A 18 -13.85 11.88 -22.25
CA SER A 18 -13.28 11.48 -20.97
C SER A 18 -12.81 12.74 -20.24
N ARG A 19 -13.49 13.12 -19.15
CA ARG A 19 -12.94 14.04 -18.18
C ARG A 19 -11.86 13.26 -17.45
N ALA A 20 -10.58 13.53 -17.68
CA ALA A 20 -9.53 12.74 -17.04
C ALA A 20 -9.29 13.23 -15.61
N ASP A 21 -10.26 12.95 -14.74
CA ASP A 21 -10.00 12.75 -13.30
C ASP A 21 -9.20 11.44 -13.05
N GLU A 22 -9.18 10.56 -14.07
CA GLU A 22 -8.55 9.24 -14.06
C GLU A 22 -7.14 9.25 -14.67
N GLY A 23 -6.18 8.67 -13.95
CA GLY A 23 -4.89 8.27 -14.51
C GLY A 23 -3.70 8.57 -13.60
N MET A 24 -2.63 7.79 -13.77
CA MET A 24 -1.36 7.98 -13.07
C MET A 24 -0.23 8.14 -14.09
N TRP A 25 0.00 9.38 -14.51
CA TRP A 25 0.78 9.77 -15.68
C TRP A 25 2.29 9.77 -15.42
N ILE A 26 3.07 9.44 -16.45
CA ILE A 26 4.54 9.54 -16.39
C ILE A 26 4.92 11.02 -16.53
N PRO A 27 5.63 11.62 -15.56
CA PRO A 27 5.89 13.07 -15.54
C PRO A 27 6.64 13.59 -16.77
N MET A 28 7.51 12.77 -17.38
CA MET A 28 8.31 13.18 -18.55
C MET A 28 7.52 13.35 -19.85
N TYR A 29 6.24 12.96 -19.88
CA TYR A 29 5.37 13.08 -21.07
C TYR A 29 4.19 14.03 -20.86
N LEU A 30 4.19 14.81 -19.77
CA LEU A 30 3.07 15.69 -19.46
C LEU A 30 2.85 16.76 -20.53
N ASP A 31 3.91 17.33 -21.09
CA ASP A 31 3.85 18.32 -22.17
C ASP A 31 3.17 17.77 -23.43
N GLU A 32 3.48 16.53 -23.79
CA GLU A 32 2.93 15.85 -24.96
C GLU A 32 1.49 15.36 -24.75
N MET A 33 1.15 14.89 -23.54
CA MET A 33 -0.06 14.10 -23.30
C MET A 33 -1.14 14.81 -22.48
N ASN A 34 -0.77 15.66 -21.51
CA ASN A 34 -1.66 16.07 -20.42
C ASN A 34 -1.76 17.58 -20.19
N GLU A 35 -0.71 18.35 -20.52
CA GLU A 35 -0.58 19.75 -20.12
C GLU A 35 -1.74 20.62 -20.60
N ALA A 36 -2.17 20.44 -21.85
CA ALA A 36 -3.29 21.19 -22.42
C ALA A 36 -4.60 20.94 -21.65
N GLU A 37 -4.83 19.71 -21.19
CA GLU A 37 -5.99 19.37 -20.36
C GLU A 37 -5.84 19.96 -18.96
N MET A 38 -4.69 19.77 -18.31
CA MET A 38 -4.42 20.32 -16.97
C MET A 38 -4.60 21.85 -16.94
N GLN A 39 -4.12 22.56 -17.98
CA GLN A 39 -4.33 24.00 -18.14
C GLN A 39 -5.81 24.35 -18.34
N ALA A 40 -6.55 23.56 -19.12
CA ALA A 40 -7.99 23.73 -19.28
C ALA A 40 -8.77 23.50 -17.97
N MET A 41 -8.25 22.66 -17.08
CA MET A 41 -8.79 22.42 -15.74
C MET A 41 -8.38 23.48 -14.70
N GLY A 42 -7.41 24.34 -15.04
CA GLY A 42 -7.02 25.49 -14.22
C GLY A 42 -5.56 25.57 -13.81
N MET A 43 -4.71 24.62 -14.21
CA MET A 43 -3.26 24.67 -13.99
C MET A 43 -2.65 25.93 -14.61
N ARG A 44 -1.74 26.60 -13.88
CA ARG A 44 -1.06 27.83 -14.31
C ARG A 44 0.45 27.69 -14.45
N ILE A 45 1.02 26.60 -13.96
CA ILE A 45 2.40 26.18 -14.25
C ILE A 45 2.48 25.39 -15.56
N SER A 46 3.69 25.15 -16.04
CA SER A 46 3.97 24.32 -17.21
C SER A 46 4.36 22.89 -16.84
N ALA A 47 4.38 21.99 -17.83
CA ALA A 47 4.93 20.65 -17.66
C ALA A 47 6.41 20.65 -17.22
N ASP A 48 7.24 21.59 -17.73
CA ASP A 48 8.65 21.72 -17.35
C ASP A 48 8.83 22.14 -15.88
N ASP A 49 7.87 22.92 -15.33
CA ASP A 49 7.85 23.24 -13.89
C ASP A 49 7.62 21.99 -13.02
N ILE A 50 6.87 21.01 -13.54
CA ILE A 50 6.61 19.74 -12.84
C ILE A 50 7.80 18.80 -12.97
N TYR A 51 8.23 18.51 -14.20
CA TYR A 51 9.36 17.62 -14.49
C TYR A 51 10.28 18.24 -15.54
N SER A 52 11.53 18.51 -15.14
CA SER A 52 12.60 18.89 -16.05
C SER A 52 13.85 18.06 -15.76
N ILE A 53 14.58 17.68 -16.82
CA ILE A 53 15.91 17.04 -16.69
C ILE A 53 17.00 18.12 -16.63
N ASN A 54 16.80 19.23 -17.32
CA ASN A 54 17.81 20.27 -17.50
C ASN A 54 17.77 21.35 -16.41
N ASN A 55 16.59 21.59 -15.84
CA ASN A 55 16.34 22.61 -14.82
C ASN A 55 15.88 21.96 -13.51
N SER A 56 15.91 22.71 -12.41
CA SER A 56 15.21 22.31 -11.18
C SER A 56 13.71 22.36 -11.40
N SER A 57 12.99 21.32 -11.02
CA SER A 57 11.52 21.25 -11.13
C SER A 57 10.88 20.75 -9.83
N LEU A 58 9.55 20.66 -9.77
CA LEU A 58 8.85 20.13 -8.58
C LEU A 58 9.28 18.70 -8.23
N LYS A 59 9.73 17.89 -9.21
CA LYS A 59 10.25 16.53 -8.96
C LYS A 59 11.37 16.51 -7.92
N ASP A 60 12.19 17.57 -7.86
CA ASP A 60 13.34 17.64 -6.96
C ASP A 60 12.94 17.85 -5.49
N ALA A 61 11.65 18.09 -5.25
CA ALA A 61 11.05 18.17 -3.93
C ALA A 61 10.30 16.90 -3.54
N ILE A 62 10.15 15.89 -4.42
CA ILE A 62 9.34 14.68 -4.19
C ILE A 62 10.23 13.46 -4.08
N MET A 63 9.97 12.59 -3.10
CA MET A 63 10.81 11.43 -2.85
C MET A 63 10.05 10.21 -2.35
N ILE A 64 10.66 9.05 -2.50
CA ILE A 64 10.23 7.84 -1.81
C ILE A 64 10.67 7.95 -0.36
N PHE A 65 9.72 7.79 0.57
CA PHE A 65 9.97 7.70 2.00
C PHE A 65 9.87 6.24 2.47
N GLY A 66 10.95 5.71 3.05
CA GLY A 66 10.97 4.40 3.70
C GLY A 66 10.66 3.20 2.80
N GLY A 67 10.70 3.37 1.47
CA GLY A 67 10.45 2.32 0.48
C GLY A 67 8.99 1.92 0.28
N GLY A 68 8.04 2.68 0.84
CA GLY A 68 6.60 2.38 0.72
C GLY A 68 5.65 3.58 0.74
N CYS A 69 6.16 4.78 0.99
CA CYS A 69 5.41 6.03 0.99
C CYS A 69 6.10 7.07 0.10
N THR A 70 5.42 8.19 -0.07
CA THR A 70 5.96 9.44 -0.62
C THR A 70 6.31 10.40 0.53
N GLY A 71 7.17 11.37 0.25
CA GLY A 71 7.35 12.55 1.07
C GLY A 71 7.81 13.75 0.25
N GLU A 72 7.80 14.93 0.85
CA GLU A 72 8.05 16.19 0.17
C GLU A 72 8.91 17.17 0.96
N PHE A 73 9.88 17.81 0.29
CA PHE A 73 10.65 18.89 0.88
C PHE A 73 9.84 20.18 0.93
N VAL A 74 9.82 20.82 2.09
CA VAL A 74 9.11 22.09 2.32
C VAL A 74 10.01 23.23 2.85
N SER A 75 11.33 22.99 2.90
CA SER A 75 12.32 24.01 3.25
C SER A 75 13.63 23.82 2.49
N ASP A 76 14.48 24.84 2.49
CA ASP A 76 15.85 24.80 1.99
C ASP A 76 16.84 24.10 2.93
N GLN A 77 16.37 23.56 4.06
CA GLN A 77 17.13 22.79 5.04
C GLN A 77 16.63 21.35 5.18
N GLY A 78 16.08 20.78 4.10
CA GLY A 78 15.78 19.35 4.02
C GLY A 78 14.62 18.89 4.90
N LEU A 79 13.82 19.83 5.44
CA LEU A 79 12.58 19.51 6.16
C LEU A 79 11.61 18.81 5.21
N LEU A 80 11.12 17.65 5.63
CA LEU A 80 10.36 16.71 4.85
C LEU A 80 9.03 16.42 5.54
N LEU A 81 7.93 16.56 4.81
CA LEU A 81 6.61 16.13 5.28
C LEU A 81 6.25 14.77 4.68
N THR A 82 5.56 13.95 5.48
CA THR A 82 4.98 12.66 5.09
C THR A 82 3.83 12.35 6.04
N ASN A 83 3.12 11.24 5.88
CA ASN A 83 2.04 10.88 6.79
C ASN A 83 2.53 10.38 8.16
N HIS A 84 1.71 10.54 9.18
CA HIS A 84 1.95 9.96 10.51
C HIS A 84 2.06 8.45 10.40
N HIS A 85 1.19 7.79 9.63
CA HIS A 85 1.27 6.34 9.43
C HIS A 85 2.52 5.86 8.67
N CYS A 86 3.11 6.71 7.83
CA CYS A 86 4.39 6.45 7.16
C CYS A 86 5.57 6.55 8.14
N GLY A 87 5.57 7.58 9.00
CA GLY A 87 6.53 7.75 10.09
C GLY A 87 6.31 6.84 11.29
N TYR A 88 5.16 6.15 11.39
CA TYR A 88 4.71 5.47 12.60
C TYR A 88 5.69 4.45 13.16
N ARG A 89 6.35 3.68 12.28
CA ARG A 89 7.37 2.70 12.70
C ARG A 89 8.55 3.40 13.39
N ASN A 90 8.91 4.58 12.92
CA ASN A 90 10.04 5.35 13.44
C ASN A 90 9.67 6.03 14.76
N ILE A 91 8.47 6.61 14.85
CA ILE A 91 7.91 7.15 16.09
C ILE A 91 7.87 6.05 17.17
N GLN A 92 7.34 4.87 16.82
CA GLN A 92 7.24 3.73 17.73
C GLN A 92 8.61 3.23 18.20
N LYS A 93 9.64 3.21 17.33
CA LYS A 93 11.00 2.79 17.70
C LYS A 93 11.65 3.71 18.74
N HIS A 94 11.30 4.99 18.73
CA HIS A 94 11.78 5.98 19.69
C HIS A 94 10.93 6.07 20.95
N SER A 95 9.73 5.49 20.94
CA SER A 95 8.81 5.53 22.07
C SER A 95 9.21 4.53 23.16
N SER A 96 9.04 4.93 24.41
CA SER A 96 9.27 4.12 25.61
C SER A 96 8.23 4.46 26.68
N ILE A 97 8.27 3.79 27.83
CA ILE A 97 7.39 4.14 28.97
C ILE A 97 7.72 5.54 29.51
N GLU A 98 8.99 5.95 29.44
CA GLU A 98 9.44 7.26 29.93
C GLU A 98 9.18 8.39 28.92
N HIS A 99 9.19 8.06 27.63
CA HIS A 99 8.98 8.98 26.52
C HIS A 99 8.03 8.35 25.49
N ASP A 100 6.72 8.49 25.71
CA ASP A 100 5.71 7.86 24.85
C ASP A 100 5.31 8.77 23.70
N TYR A 101 6.16 8.85 22.67
CA TYR A 101 5.92 9.69 21.50
C TYR A 101 4.71 9.27 20.67
N LEU A 102 4.18 8.06 20.85
CA LEU A 102 2.93 7.64 20.22
C LEU A 102 1.73 8.33 20.87
N THR A 103 1.73 8.43 22.20
CA THR A 103 0.65 9.07 22.96
C THR A 103 0.83 10.59 22.96
N ASP A 104 2.01 11.08 23.30
CA ASP A 104 2.26 12.50 23.57
C ASP A 104 2.64 13.31 22.32
N GLY A 105 2.99 12.61 21.24
CA GLY A 105 3.67 13.21 20.09
C GLY A 105 5.14 13.53 20.39
N PHE A 106 5.81 14.14 19.43
CA PHE A 106 7.23 14.50 19.53
C PHE A 106 7.49 15.78 18.74
N TRP A 107 8.29 16.70 19.27
CA TRP A 107 8.65 17.96 18.62
C TRP A 107 10.08 18.37 18.99
N ALA A 108 10.99 18.31 18.02
CA ALA A 108 12.34 18.84 18.15
C ALA A 108 12.31 20.37 18.00
N MET A 109 12.60 21.09 19.09
CA MET A 109 12.61 22.56 19.11
C MET A 109 13.84 23.16 18.40
N ASP A 110 14.86 22.34 18.15
CA ASP A 110 16.02 22.66 17.35
C ASP A 110 16.62 21.40 16.73
N ASN A 111 17.57 21.57 15.80
CA ASN A 111 18.19 20.47 15.06
C ASN A 111 18.88 19.43 15.96
N SER A 112 19.33 19.80 17.15
CA SER A 112 20.00 18.86 18.09
C SER A 112 19.00 17.93 18.79
N GLY A 113 17.73 18.31 18.85
CA GLY A 113 16.65 17.48 19.34
C GLY A 113 16.17 16.42 18.35
N GLU A 114 16.54 16.49 17.08
CA GLU A 114 16.04 15.60 16.02
C GLU A 114 16.56 14.16 16.17
N LEU A 115 15.67 13.17 16.12
CA LEU A 115 16.01 11.79 16.45
C LEU A 115 16.45 11.00 15.21
N ALA A 116 17.68 10.48 15.23
CA ALA A 116 18.23 9.66 14.14
C ALA A 116 17.45 8.36 13.93
N ASN A 117 17.28 7.93 12.68
CA ASN A 117 16.54 6.72 12.33
C ASN A 117 17.38 5.71 11.53
N PRO A 118 18.18 4.86 12.20
CA PRO A 118 18.96 3.84 11.51
C PRO A 118 18.10 2.93 10.62
N GLY A 119 18.49 2.84 9.35
CA GLY A 119 17.82 2.03 8.33
C GLY A 119 16.62 2.70 7.64
N LEU A 120 16.21 3.91 8.06
CA LEU A 120 15.29 4.72 7.27
C LEU A 120 16.07 5.34 6.10
N THR A 121 15.46 5.33 4.91
CA THR A 121 16.05 5.99 3.73
C THR A 121 15.00 6.84 3.04
N VAL A 122 15.51 7.86 2.35
CA VAL A 122 14.75 8.71 1.44
C VAL A 122 15.40 8.64 0.07
N THR A 123 14.62 8.40 -0.99
CA THR A 123 15.14 8.23 -2.36
C THR A 123 14.57 9.29 -3.28
N LEU A 124 15.45 10.14 -3.81
CA LEU A 124 15.14 11.24 -4.72
C LEU A 124 15.37 10.81 -6.16
N LEU A 125 14.42 11.10 -7.07
CA LEU A 125 14.59 10.86 -8.49
C LEU A 125 15.45 11.96 -9.16
N ILE A 126 16.60 11.59 -9.70
CA ILE A 126 17.48 12.49 -10.43
C ILE A 126 17.03 12.66 -11.88
N ARG A 127 16.77 11.55 -12.57
CA ARG A 127 16.23 11.53 -13.94
C ARG A 127 15.56 10.19 -14.23
N MET A 128 14.61 10.21 -15.17
CA MET A 128 14.07 9.03 -15.82
C MET A 128 14.35 9.06 -17.33
N GLU A 129 14.45 7.89 -17.97
CA GLU A 129 14.78 7.75 -19.39
C GLU A 129 14.05 6.57 -20.04
N GLU A 130 13.58 6.81 -21.26
CA GLU A 130 13.10 5.85 -22.27
C GLU A 130 14.16 4.80 -22.64
N VAL A 131 14.09 3.53 -22.22
CA VAL A 131 15.14 2.52 -22.55
C VAL A 131 14.62 1.23 -23.19
N THR A 132 13.40 1.20 -23.72
CA THR A 132 12.78 -0.01 -24.29
C THR A 132 13.62 -0.59 -25.42
N SER A 133 14.09 0.23 -26.36
CA SER A 133 14.89 -0.26 -27.49
C SER A 133 16.21 -0.89 -27.04
N GLN A 134 16.82 -0.37 -25.98
CA GLN A 134 18.06 -0.93 -25.40
C GLN A 134 17.77 -2.23 -24.66
N VAL A 135 16.70 -2.28 -23.86
CA VAL A 135 16.30 -3.47 -23.09
C VAL A 135 15.88 -4.62 -24.01
N LEU A 136 15.21 -4.31 -25.11
CA LEU A 136 14.73 -5.30 -26.09
C LEU A 136 15.75 -5.62 -27.19
N GLU A 137 16.98 -5.09 -27.11
CA GLU A 137 18.04 -5.41 -28.05
C GLU A 137 18.37 -6.92 -28.02
N GLY A 138 18.33 -7.55 -29.19
CA GLY A 138 18.57 -8.99 -29.32
C GLY A 138 17.39 -9.87 -28.93
N VAL A 139 16.23 -9.29 -28.60
CA VAL A 139 15.01 -10.05 -28.34
C VAL A 139 14.24 -10.27 -29.64
N GLU A 140 14.04 -11.54 -30.01
CA GLU A 140 13.29 -11.95 -31.20
C GLU A 140 11.93 -12.57 -30.85
N GLU A 141 10.94 -12.45 -31.75
CA GLU A 141 9.60 -13.02 -31.55
C GLU A 141 9.59 -14.55 -31.44
N SER A 142 10.59 -15.22 -32.01
CA SER A 142 10.72 -16.67 -32.04
C SER A 142 11.25 -17.28 -30.73
N MET A 143 11.76 -16.45 -29.82
CA MET A 143 12.41 -16.90 -28.59
C MET A 143 11.42 -17.48 -27.58
N SER A 144 11.88 -18.43 -26.77
CA SER A 144 11.11 -18.84 -25.59
C SER A 144 11.08 -17.72 -24.55
N GLU A 145 10.02 -17.66 -23.74
CA GLU A 145 9.91 -16.68 -22.66
C GLU A 145 11.06 -16.76 -21.63
N THR A 146 11.69 -17.92 -21.49
CA THR A 146 12.87 -18.08 -20.63
C THR A 146 14.10 -17.39 -21.23
N GLU A 147 14.34 -17.57 -22.52
CA GLU A 147 15.46 -16.92 -23.25
C GLU A 147 15.23 -15.40 -23.31
N ARG A 148 14.03 -14.97 -23.68
CA ARG A 148 13.63 -13.56 -23.69
C ARG A 148 13.91 -12.90 -22.34
N LYS A 149 13.47 -13.52 -21.23
CA LYS A 149 13.70 -12.99 -19.89
C LYS A 149 15.18 -12.92 -19.53
N ALA A 150 15.98 -13.90 -19.93
CA ALA A 150 17.43 -13.90 -19.67
C ALA A 150 18.13 -12.74 -20.39
N ILE A 151 17.81 -12.51 -21.67
CA ILE A 151 18.36 -11.40 -22.46
C ILE A 151 17.96 -10.06 -21.85
N ILE A 152 16.66 -9.86 -21.57
CA ILE A 152 16.14 -8.65 -20.93
C ILE A 152 16.83 -8.39 -19.59
N SER A 153 17.03 -9.43 -18.77
CA SER A 153 17.68 -9.28 -17.46
C SER A 153 19.13 -8.83 -17.59
N ALA A 154 19.88 -9.43 -18.53
CA ALA A 154 21.27 -9.04 -18.79
C ALA A 154 21.37 -7.61 -19.34
N LYS A 155 20.47 -7.21 -20.24
CA LYS A 155 20.41 -5.84 -20.76
C LYS A 155 20.03 -4.82 -19.70
N ILE A 156 19.10 -5.16 -18.82
CA ILE A 156 18.76 -4.31 -17.66
C ILE A 156 19.98 -4.11 -16.77
N GLU A 157 20.72 -5.17 -16.44
CA GLU A 157 21.94 -5.09 -15.63
C GLU A 157 22.96 -4.15 -16.28
N GLU A 158 23.28 -4.37 -17.57
CA GLU A 158 24.18 -3.52 -18.37
C GLU A 158 23.77 -2.03 -18.33
N ILE A 159 22.50 -1.74 -18.63
CA ILE A 159 21.97 -0.36 -18.64
C ILE A 159 22.07 0.28 -17.26
N THR A 160 21.72 -0.46 -16.20
CA THR A 160 21.77 0.07 -14.83
C THR A 160 23.19 0.35 -14.36
N GLU A 161 24.15 -0.51 -14.68
CA GLU A 161 25.56 -0.32 -14.31
C GLU A 161 26.16 0.89 -15.04
N GLU A 162 25.95 1.00 -16.35
CA GLU A 162 26.49 2.12 -17.13
C GLU A 162 25.86 3.45 -16.71
N ALA A 163 24.56 3.48 -16.38
CA ALA A 163 23.85 4.69 -16.00
C ALA A 163 24.37 5.37 -14.72
N VAL A 164 25.06 4.65 -13.84
CA VAL A 164 25.58 5.16 -12.56
C VAL A 164 27.08 5.00 -12.39
N LYS A 165 27.78 4.55 -13.44
CA LYS A 165 29.22 4.38 -13.45
C LYS A 165 29.93 5.67 -13.01
N ASP A 166 30.90 5.52 -12.11
CA ASP A 166 31.67 6.62 -11.51
C ASP A 166 30.81 7.66 -10.76
N THR A 167 29.60 7.28 -10.32
CA THR A 167 28.72 8.12 -9.48
C THR A 167 28.32 7.40 -8.19
N HIS A 168 27.70 8.14 -7.25
CA HIS A 168 27.09 7.59 -6.03
C HIS A 168 25.61 7.25 -6.19
N TYR A 169 25.04 7.46 -7.39
CA TYR A 169 23.63 7.21 -7.66
C TYR A 169 23.30 5.72 -7.73
N LYS A 170 22.00 5.41 -7.68
CA LYS A 170 21.47 4.07 -7.93
C LYS A 170 20.52 4.09 -9.11
N ALA A 171 20.65 3.12 -10.00
CA ALA A 171 19.75 2.93 -11.13
C ALA A 171 18.82 1.73 -10.92
N ILE A 172 17.62 1.82 -11.49
CA ILE A 172 16.72 0.69 -11.65
C ILE A 172 15.96 0.84 -12.97
N VAL A 173 15.82 -0.25 -13.71
CA VAL A 173 14.91 -0.30 -14.86
C VAL A 173 13.61 -0.97 -14.42
N LYS A 174 12.47 -0.35 -14.77
CA LYS A 174 11.14 -0.89 -14.48
C LYS A 174 10.36 -1.14 -15.77
N PRO A 175 9.61 -2.25 -15.87
CA PRO A 175 8.68 -2.48 -16.97
C PRO A 175 7.40 -1.67 -16.78
N PHE A 176 6.87 -1.17 -17.89
CA PHE A 176 5.60 -0.46 -18.03
C PHE A 176 4.74 -1.17 -19.09
N TYR A 177 3.42 -0.99 -19.01
CA TYR A 177 2.47 -1.64 -19.91
C TYR A 177 2.73 -3.16 -20.07
N TYR A 178 2.89 -3.87 -18.95
CA TYR A 178 3.17 -5.31 -18.93
C TYR A 178 4.45 -5.71 -19.70
N GLY A 179 5.48 -4.86 -19.69
CA GLY A 179 6.77 -5.12 -20.33
C GLY A 179 6.81 -4.78 -21.82
N ASN A 180 5.86 -3.98 -22.30
CA ASN A 180 5.93 -3.38 -23.64
C ASN A 180 6.79 -2.11 -23.67
N GLN A 181 7.03 -1.49 -22.52
CA GLN A 181 7.97 -0.38 -22.37
C GLN A 181 8.85 -0.56 -21.13
N TYR A 182 10.04 0.06 -21.14
CA TYR A 182 11.00 0.03 -20.05
C TYR A 182 11.57 1.42 -19.81
N PHE A 183 11.61 1.81 -18.54
CA PHE A 183 12.12 3.10 -18.11
C PHE A 183 13.24 2.91 -17.09
N LEU A 184 14.35 3.60 -17.31
CA LEU A 184 15.45 3.71 -16.37
C LEU A 184 15.14 4.85 -15.38
N PHE A 185 15.40 4.61 -14.10
CA PHE A 185 15.29 5.61 -13.02
C PHE A 185 16.63 5.71 -12.31
N VAL A 186 17.27 6.87 -12.40
CA VAL A 186 18.49 7.18 -11.65
C VAL A 186 18.13 7.98 -10.41
N ASN A 187 18.53 7.47 -9.25
CA ASN A 187 18.11 7.97 -7.96
C ASN A 187 19.28 8.27 -7.03
N GLU A 188 19.06 9.21 -6.11
CA GLU A 188 19.96 9.54 -5.01
C GLU A 188 19.34 9.08 -3.69
N VAL A 189 20.07 8.31 -2.89
CA VAL A 189 19.55 7.65 -1.68
C VAL A 189 20.20 8.21 -0.43
N PHE A 190 19.43 8.96 0.36
CA PHE A 190 19.82 9.49 1.66
C PHE A 190 19.54 8.49 2.77
N LYS A 191 20.49 8.38 3.71
CA LYS A 191 20.46 7.36 4.78
C LYS A 191 20.48 7.94 6.19
N ASP A 192 20.77 9.24 6.33
CA ASP A 192 20.57 9.98 7.58
C ASP A 192 19.27 10.80 7.47
N VAL A 193 18.19 10.23 8.03
CA VAL A 193 16.86 10.84 8.04
C VAL A 193 16.38 10.88 9.49
N ARG A 194 16.15 12.08 10.02
CA ARG A 194 15.85 12.29 11.44
C ARG A 194 14.41 12.70 11.65
N LEU A 195 13.79 12.21 12.73
CA LEU A 195 12.44 12.58 13.11
C LEU A 195 12.50 13.98 13.75
N VAL A 196 11.65 14.88 13.27
CA VAL A 196 11.57 16.28 13.70
C VAL A 196 10.29 16.52 14.49
N GLY A 197 9.17 16.01 14.00
CA GLY A 197 7.86 16.30 14.57
C GLY A 197 6.85 15.20 14.29
N ALA A 198 6.00 14.89 15.25
CA ALA A 198 4.85 14.03 15.08
C ALA A 198 3.75 14.46 16.07
N PRO A 199 2.50 14.63 15.62
CA PRO A 199 1.40 14.82 16.56
C PRO A 199 1.14 13.54 17.37
N PRO A 200 0.46 13.64 18.53
CA PRO A 200 -0.16 12.51 19.21
C PRO A 200 -0.91 11.57 18.27
N SER A 201 -0.94 10.27 18.55
CA SER A 201 -1.71 9.30 17.74
C SER A 201 -3.21 9.63 17.70
N ASN A 202 -3.75 10.24 18.76
CA ASN A 202 -5.13 10.72 18.81
C ASN A 202 -5.41 11.89 17.85
N ILE A 203 -4.38 12.48 17.24
CA ILE A 203 -4.50 13.45 16.14
C ILE A 203 -4.05 12.78 14.84
N GLY A 204 -2.86 12.16 14.83
CA GLY A 204 -2.24 11.52 13.68
C GLY A 204 -3.00 10.32 13.11
N LYS A 205 -3.86 9.70 13.91
CA LYS A 205 -4.69 8.54 13.56
C LYS A 205 -6.08 8.61 14.21
N PHE A 206 -6.61 9.80 14.46
CA PHE A 206 -7.96 9.99 14.98
C PHE A 206 -8.99 9.16 14.20
N GLY A 207 -9.83 8.44 14.93
CA GLY A 207 -10.83 7.49 14.42
C GLY A 207 -10.30 6.08 14.09
N GLY A 208 -8.98 5.88 14.15
CA GLY A 208 -8.31 4.59 14.06
C GLY A 208 -8.82 3.70 12.92
N ASP A 209 -9.13 2.44 13.24
CA ASP A 209 -9.65 1.51 12.23
C ASP A 209 -11.07 1.88 11.79
N THR A 210 -11.90 2.44 12.68
CA THR A 210 -13.30 2.78 12.36
C THR A 210 -13.39 3.73 11.18
N ASP A 211 -12.60 4.80 11.23
CA ASP A 211 -12.56 5.82 10.18
C ASP A 211 -11.69 5.44 8.99
N ASN A 212 -10.81 4.43 9.08
CA ASN A 212 -9.95 4.00 7.97
C ASN A 212 -10.74 3.68 6.69
N TRP A 213 -10.26 4.16 5.53
CA TRP A 213 -10.96 4.21 4.23
C TRP A 213 -12.25 5.06 4.19
N MET A 214 -12.69 5.71 5.26
CA MET A 214 -13.95 6.45 5.28
C MET A 214 -13.76 7.93 4.98
N TRP A 215 -14.73 8.50 4.27
CA TRP A 215 -15.05 9.93 4.26
C TRP A 215 -16.47 10.08 4.82
N PRO A 216 -16.80 11.09 5.67
CA PRO A 216 -15.96 12.19 6.15
C PRO A 216 -14.80 11.78 7.09
N ARG A 217 -13.65 12.43 6.94
CA ARG A 217 -12.42 12.14 7.72
C ARG A 217 -11.92 13.37 8.48
N HIS A 218 -11.37 13.15 9.68
CA HIS A 218 -10.92 14.24 10.57
C HIS A 218 -9.53 13.96 11.17
N THR A 219 -8.66 13.31 10.42
CA THR A 219 -7.35 12.84 10.91
C THR A 219 -6.24 13.81 10.50
N GLY A 220 -5.43 14.24 11.47
CA GLY A 220 -4.21 15.01 11.23
C GLY A 220 -3.03 14.12 10.83
N ASP A 221 -3.16 13.32 9.77
CA ASP A 221 -2.21 12.27 9.42
C ASP A 221 -0.91 12.82 8.80
N PHE A 222 -0.03 13.37 9.63
CA PHE A 222 1.28 13.87 9.22
C PHE A 222 2.38 13.55 10.23
N SER A 223 3.61 13.49 9.73
CA SER A 223 4.84 13.54 10.52
C SER A 223 5.91 14.29 9.74
N ILE A 224 6.90 14.80 10.47
CA ILE A 224 7.93 15.70 9.96
C ILE A 224 9.28 15.05 10.20
N PHE A 225 10.08 14.99 9.15
CA PHE A 225 11.45 14.50 9.18
C PHE A 225 12.40 15.55 8.61
N ARG A 226 13.70 15.33 8.77
CA ARG A 226 14.73 16.10 8.08
C ARG A 226 15.75 15.17 7.47
N VAL A 227 16.11 15.43 6.23
CA VAL A 227 17.20 14.73 5.55
C VAL A 227 18.52 15.42 5.88
N TYR A 228 19.53 14.64 6.24
CA TYR A 228 20.89 15.08 6.50
C TYR A 228 21.84 14.57 5.42
N ALA A 229 22.92 15.31 5.21
CA ALA A 229 23.96 15.06 4.23
C ALA A 229 25.34 15.36 4.82
N ASP A 230 26.40 14.93 4.15
CA ASP A 230 27.75 15.37 4.48
C ASP A 230 27.96 16.87 4.15
N LYS A 231 29.18 17.36 4.42
CA LYS A 231 29.56 18.76 4.20
C LYS A 231 29.55 19.17 2.72
N ASP A 232 29.55 18.21 1.80
CA ASP A 232 29.48 18.42 0.35
C ASP A 232 28.03 18.29 -0.17
N ASN A 233 27.05 18.24 0.74
CA ASN A 233 25.63 18.06 0.46
C ASN A 233 25.32 16.72 -0.24
N LYS A 234 26.14 15.67 0.02
CA LYS A 234 25.96 14.33 -0.53
C LYS A 234 25.33 13.38 0.50
N PRO A 235 24.64 12.32 0.04
CA PRO A 235 24.14 11.29 0.92
C PRO A 235 25.24 10.64 1.76
N ALA A 236 25.02 10.58 3.07
CA ALA A 236 25.91 9.95 4.01
C ALA A 236 25.14 8.98 4.92
N GLU A 237 25.85 8.03 5.52
CA GLU A 237 25.38 7.34 6.72
C GLU A 237 25.24 8.36 7.86
N TYR A 238 24.52 7.99 8.93
CA TYR A 238 24.42 8.82 10.12
C TYR A 238 25.80 9.24 10.66
N SER A 239 25.96 10.53 10.92
CA SER A 239 27.07 11.12 11.62
C SER A 239 26.60 12.36 12.38
N GLU A 240 27.18 12.62 13.55
CA GLU A 240 26.94 13.85 14.30
C GLU A 240 27.43 15.09 13.54
N ASP A 241 28.41 14.92 12.63
CA ASP A 241 28.95 15.99 11.79
C ASP A 241 28.11 16.29 10.53
N ASN A 242 27.11 15.46 10.23
CA ASN A 242 26.23 15.69 9.09
C ASN A 242 25.42 16.98 9.30
N VAL A 243 25.11 17.66 8.21
CA VAL A 243 24.35 18.91 8.20
C VAL A 243 23.01 18.71 7.48
N PRO A 244 21.99 19.55 7.77
CA PRO A 244 20.75 19.56 7.01
C PRO A 244 20.99 19.60 5.50
N TYR A 245 20.40 18.66 4.77
CA TYR A 245 20.49 18.61 3.31
C TYR A 245 19.85 19.86 2.71
N LYS A 246 20.52 20.48 1.75
CA LYS A 246 20.01 21.59 0.96
C LYS A 246 19.43 21.07 -0.36
N PRO A 247 18.10 20.96 -0.50
CA PRO A 247 17.50 20.44 -1.73
C PRO A 247 17.62 21.45 -2.87
N LYS A 248 17.58 20.95 -4.12
CA LYS A 248 17.54 21.80 -5.32
C LYS A 248 16.23 22.59 -5.42
N LYS A 249 15.14 22.01 -4.91
CA LYS A 249 13.81 22.59 -4.86
C LYS A 249 13.12 22.14 -3.57
N HIS A 250 12.31 23.00 -3.01
CA HIS A 250 11.31 22.65 -2.01
C HIS A 250 9.98 23.28 -2.41
N LEU A 251 8.88 22.73 -1.91
CA LEU A 251 7.55 23.24 -2.17
C LEU A 251 7.33 24.54 -1.38
N SER A 252 6.58 25.46 -1.99
CA SER A 252 6.00 26.59 -1.27
C SER A 252 4.68 26.14 -0.64
N VAL A 253 4.41 26.57 0.58
CA VAL A 253 3.18 26.21 1.30
C VAL A 253 2.14 27.30 1.17
N SER A 254 0.94 26.95 0.71
CA SER A 254 -0.18 27.88 0.56
C SER A 254 -1.14 27.77 1.74
N THR A 255 -1.42 28.90 2.38
CA THR A 255 -2.43 29.01 3.47
C THR A 255 -3.78 29.52 2.98
N LYS A 256 -3.99 29.60 1.66
CA LYS A 256 -5.24 30.09 1.06
C LYS A 256 -6.43 29.14 1.20
N GLY A 257 -6.16 27.87 1.55
CA GLY A 257 -7.16 26.81 1.61
C GLY A 257 -7.56 26.28 0.23
N ALA A 258 -8.17 25.09 0.23
CA ALA A 258 -8.76 24.48 -0.94
C ALA A 258 -10.25 24.83 -1.05
N LYS A 259 -10.71 25.22 -2.25
CA LYS A 259 -12.12 25.53 -2.54
C LYS A 259 -12.66 24.58 -3.59
N GLU A 260 -13.97 24.35 -3.58
CA GLU A 260 -14.64 23.48 -4.57
C GLU A 260 -14.30 23.92 -6.00
N ASN A 261 -13.99 22.95 -6.86
CA ASN A 261 -13.50 23.09 -8.23
C ASN A 261 -12.07 23.64 -8.40
N ASP A 262 -11.33 23.93 -7.33
CA ASP A 262 -9.91 24.26 -7.48
C ASP A 262 -9.17 23.12 -8.16
N PHE A 263 -8.31 23.44 -9.12
CA PHE A 263 -7.42 22.46 -9.74
C PHE A 263 -6.44 21.93 -8.70
N THR A 264 -6.27 20.61 -8.70
CA THR A 264 -5.28 19.93 -7.87
C THR A 264 -4.51 18.92 -8.69
N PHE A 265 -3.26 18.70 -8.32
CA PHE A 265 -2.54 17.51 -8.74
C PHE A 265 -1.72 16.91 -7.60
N ILE A 266 -1.55 15.61 -7.66
CA ILE A 266 -0.79 14.80 -6.72
C ILE A 266 0.45 14.27 -7.43
N PHE A 267 1.58 14.38 -6.75
CA PHE A 267 2.88 13.95 -7.27
C PHE A 267 3.52 12.94 -6.32
N GLY A 268 3.61 11.67 -6.71
CA GLY A 268 4.11 10.65 -5.78
C GLY A 268 4.34 9.27 -6.39
N TYR A 269 4.46 8.26 -5.54
CA TYR A 269 4.89 6.91 -5.93
C TYR A 269 3.77 5.87 -5.74
N PRO A 270 2.74 5.85 -6.60
CA PRO A 270 1.68 4.84 -6.52
C PRO A 270 2.27 3.43 -6.68
N GLY A 271 1.83 2.51 -5.81
CA GLY A 271 2.40 1.18 -5.68
C GLY A 271 1.99 0.24 -6.79
N ARG A 272 0.69 -0.07 -6.90
CA ARG A 272 0.18 -1.05 -7.88
C ARG A 272 -1.29 -0.81 -8.24
N THR A 273 -1.57 -0.82 -9.54
CA THR A 273 -2.91 -0.91 -10.13
C THR A 273 -2.92 -2.05 -11.16
N GLU A 274 -4.11 -2.43 -11.61
CA GLU A 274 -4.36 -3.52 -12.56
C GLU A 274 -5.54 -3.16 -13.50
N GLU A 275 -5.51 -1.97 -14.10
CA GLU A 275 -6.63 -1.42 -14.90
C GLU A 275 -6.95 -2.26 -16.14
N TYR A 276 -5.92 -2.85 -16.74
CA TYR A 276 -6.00 -3.52 -18.04
C TYR A 276 -6.16 -5.03 -17.97
N ILE A 277 -6.42 -5.58 -16.79
CA ILE A 277 -6.63 -7.04 -16.62
C ILE A 277 -7.92 -7.51 -17.30
N PRO A 278 -7.97 -8.76 -17.78
CA PRO A 278 -9.17 -9.32 -18.40
C PRO A 278 -10.29 -9.59 -17.38
N SER A 279 -11.51 -9.76 -17.86
CA SER A 279 -12.71 -10.09 -17.10
C SER A 279 -12.52 -11.32 -16.19
N TYR A 280 -11.78 -12.33 -16.67
CA TYR A 280 -11.44 -13.53 -15.90
C TYR A 280 -10.63 -13.24 -14.62
N ALA A 281 -9.75 -12.23 -14.67
CA ALA A 281 -8.96 -11.81 -13.52
C ALA A 281 -9.85 -11.13 -12.48
N VAL A 282 -10.72 -10.22 -12.93
CA VAL A 282 -11.70 -9.53 -12.08
C VAL A 282 -12.67 -10.54 -11.46
N ASP A 283 -13.17 -11.50 -12.23
CA ASP A 283 -14.05 -12.56 -11.75
C ASP A 283 -13.38 -13.43 -10.68
N MET A 284 -12.13 -13.86 -10.90
CA MET A 284 -11.40 -14.62 -9.89
C MET A 284 -11.24 -13.84 -8.57
N LYS A 285 -10.96 -12.54 -8.64
CA LYS A 285 -10.89 -11.69 -7.45
C LYS A 285 -12.25 -11.58 -6.77
N LEU A 286 -13.27 -11.12 -7.50
CA LEU A 286 -14.60 -10.79 -6.99
C LEU A 286 -15.34 -12.01 -6.44
N ASN A 287 -15.34 -13.10 -7.20
CA ASN A 287 -16.23 -14.25 -6.98
C ASN A 287 -15.52 -15.45 -6.34
N ALA A 288 -14.18 -15.47 -6.28
CA ALA A 288 -13.44 -16.58 -5.66
C ALA A 288 -12.54 -16.13 -4.50
N VAL A 289 -11.59 -15.22 -4.72
CA VAL A 289 -10.52 -14.93 -3.74
C VAL A 289 -10.96 -13.97 -2.63
N ASN A 290 -11.53 -12.82 -2.98
CA ASN A 290 -11.94 -11.82 -1.99
C ASN A 290 -13.02 -12.36 -1.03
N PRO A 291 -14.05 -13.11 -1.46
CA PRO A 291 -15.03 -13.68 -0.55
C PRO A 291 -14.41 -14.58 0.54
N ILE A 292 -13.41 -15.40 0.19
CA ILE A 292 -12.70 -16.25 1.15
C ILE A 292 -11.97 -15.39 2.18
N ARG A 293 -11.20 -14.40 1.71
CA ARG A 293 -10.45 -13.49 2.57
C ARG A 293 -11.36 -12.72 3.51
N ILE A 294 -12.46 -12.18 2.99
CA ILE A 294 -13.48 -11.47 3.77
C ILE A 294 -14.07 -12.39 4.83
N ALA A 295 -14.50 -13.61 4.46
CA ALA A 295 -15.13 -14.55 5.38
C ALA A 295 -14.18 -15.01 6.51
N MET A 296 -12.92 -15.34 6.19
CA MET A 296 -11.96 -15.78 7.21
C MET A 296 -11.57 -14.65 8.16
N ARG A 297 -11.47 -13.41 7.65
CA ARG A 297 -11.19 -12.25 8.49
C ARG A 297 -12.38 -11.85 9.35
N ASP A 298 -13.60 -11.93 8.81
CA ASP A 298 -14.83 -11.68 9.55
C ASP A 298 -14.95 -12.62 10.77
N ILE A 299 -14.61 -13.91 10.62
CA ILE A 299 -14.53 -14.86 11.75
C ILE A 299 -13.57 -14.35 12.83
N ARG A 300 -12.35 -13.97 12.45
CA ARG A 300 -11.31 -13.50 13.39
C ARG A 300 -11.73 -12.20 14.07
N ILE A 301 -12.23 -11.23 13.30
CA ILE A 301 -12.72 -9.94 13.78
C ILE A 301 -13.82 -10.16 14.82
N LYS A 302 -14.82 -11.02 14.54
CA LYS A 302 -15.89 -11.33 15.49
C LYS A 302 -15.39 -11.95 16.80
N ILE A 303 -14.42 -12.87 16.72
CA ILE A 303 -13.82 -13.47 17.93
C ILE A 303 -13.03 -12.41 18.72
N PHE A 304 -12.29 -11.55 18.03
CA PHE A 304 -11.51 -10.47 18.63
C PHE A 304 -12.43 -9.46 19.31
N LEU A 305 -13.39 -8.88 18.58
CA LEU A 305 -14.36 -7.92 19.11
C LEU A 305 -15.10 -8.46 20.33
N ASN A 306 -15.67 -9.67 20.25
CA ASN A 306 -16.32 -10.29 21.40
C ASN A 306 -15.39 -10.39 22.63
N SER A 307 -14.10 -10.65 22.42
CA SER A 307 -13.15 -10.75 23.52
C SER A 307 -12.67 -9.38 24.02
N MET A 308 -12.57 -8.39 23.13
CA MET A 308 -12.16 -7.01 23.42
C MET A 308 -13.27 -6.26 24.17
N ASP A 309 -14.53 -6.42 23.77
CA ASP A 309 -15.71 -5.78 24.38
C ASP A 309 -15.94 -6.26 25.82
N ASN A 310 -15.50 -7.46 26.15
CA ASN A 310 -15.69 -8.08 27.46
C ASN A 310 -14.45 -8.00 28.37
N ASN A 311 -13.31 -7.47 27.90
CA ASN A 311 -12.08 -7.41 28.69
C ASN A 311 -11.13 -6.26 28.24
N PRO A 312 -10.88 -5.24 29.09
CA PRO A 312 -10.00 -4.12 28.77
C PRO A 312 -8.55 -4.50 28.46
N GLN A 313 -7.99 -5.52 29.13
CA GLN A 313 -6.64 -6.02 28.83
C GLN A 313 -6.60 -6.64 27.44
N THR A 314 -7.60 -7.45 27.08
CA THR A 314 -7.72 -8.00 25.72
C THR A 314 -7.87 -6.89 24.69
N ARG A 315 -8.67 -5.86 24.96
CA ARG A 315 -8.80 -4.69 24.08
C ARG A 315 -7.43 -4.10 23.75
N ILE A 316 -6.59 -3.88 24.76
CA ILE A 316 -5.21 -3.38 24.58
C ILE A 316 -4.36 -4.36 23.76
N GLN A 317 -4.37 -5.64 24.12
CA GLN A 317 -3.57 -6.68 23.45
C GLN A 317 -3.95 -6.88 21.97
N TYR A 318 -5.23 -6.76 21.62
CA TYR A 318 -5.74 -7.12 20.30
C TYR A 318 -6.11 -5.93 19.41
N ALA A 319 -6.13 -4.68 19.90
CA ALA A 319 -6.49 -3.50 19.10
C ALA A 319 -5.68 -3.38 17.80
N ALA A 320 -4.35 -3.44 17.89
CA ALA A 320 -3.48 -3.35 16.71
C ALA A 320 -3.67 -4.54 15.74
N LYS A 321 -3.86 -5.75 16.28
CA LYS A 321 -4.09 -6.96 15.48
C LYS A 321 -5.44 -6.93 14.77
N HIS A 322 -6.48 -6.46 15.48
CA HIS A 322 -7.80 -6.21 14.92
C HIS A 322 -7.70 -5.19 13.77
N ALA A 323 -7.12 -4.00 14.02
CA ALA A 323 -6.96 -2.96 13.00
C ALA A 323 -6.24 -3.45 11.74
N GLY A 324 -5.15 -4.21 11.89
CA GLY A 324 -4.42 -4.77 10.74
C GLY A 324 -5.25 -5.73 9.89
N ILE A 325 -6.12 -6.54 10.51
CA ILE A 325 -7.02 -7.46 9.81
C ILE A 325 -8.16 -6.69 9.15
N SER A 326 -8.78 -5.78 9.92
CA SER A 326 -9.91 -4.95 9.51
C SER A 326 -9.58 -4.05 8.33
N ASN A 327 -8.38 -3.48 8.25
CA ASN A 327 -7.92 -2.69 7.11
C ASN A 327 -8.11 -3.41 5.76
N GLY A 328 -7.57 -4.63 5.62
CA GLY A 328 -7.72 -5.40 4.38
C GLY A 328 -9.12 -5.98 4.20
N TRP A 329 -9.77 -6.39 5.29
CA TRP A 329 -11.16 -6.87 5.27
C TRP A 329 -12.11 -5.80 4.73
N LYS A 330 -11.97 -4.56 5.22
CA LYS A 330 -12.66 -3.40 4.70
C LYS A 330 -12.32 -3.24 3.22
N LYS A 331 -11.05 -2.97 2.84
CA LYS A 331 -10.67 -2.73 1.43
C LYS A 331 -11.36 -3.69 0.44
N TRP A 332 -11.35 -5.00 0.70
CA TRP A 332 -11.94 -5.97 -0.22
C TRP A 332 -13.48 -5.94 -0.28
N ILE A 333 -14.17 -5.55 0.80
CA ILE A 333 -15.62 -5.31 0.75
C ILE A 333 -15.93 -4.12 -0.14
N GLY A 334 -15.21 -3.01 0.03
CA GLY A 334 -15.36 -1.81 -0.80
C GLY A 334 -15.03 -2.08 -2.27
N GLU A 335 -13.91 -2.74 -2.55
CA GLU A 335 -13.49 -3.16 -3.90
C GLU A 335 -14.59 -4.02 -4.56
N ASN A 336 -15.10 -5.02 -3.85
CA ASN A 336 -16.18 -5.88 -4.35
C ASN A 336 -17.50 -5.12 -4.60
N ARG A 337 -17.87 -4.17 -3.72
CA ARG A 337 -19.05 -3.31 -3.91
C ARG A 337 -18.91 -2.50 -5.20
N GLY A 338 -17.75 -1.86 -5.38
CA GLY A 338 -17.44 -1.04 -6.55
C GLY A 338 -17.53 -1.80 -7.86
N ILE A 339 -16.81 -2.93 -7.95
CA ILE A 339 -16.78 -3.80 -9.14
C ILE A 339 -18.21 -4.24 -9.53
N LYS A 340 -19.03 -4.61 -8.54
CA LYS A 340 -20.43 -5.02 -8.78
C LYS A 340 -21.30 -3.86 -9.23
N ARG A 341 -21.20 -2.70 -8.57
CA ARG A 341 -22.00 -1.51 -8.92
C ARG A 341 -21.75 -1.09 -10.36
N LEU A 342 -20.47 -1.06 -10.75
CA LEU A 342 -20.04 -0.63 -12.07
C LEU A 342 -20.22 -1.70 -13.15
N LYS A 343 -20.56 -2.94 -12.80
CA LYS A 343 -20.63 -4.07 -13.75
C LYS A 343 -19.31 -4.25 -14.50
N THR A 344 -18.19 -4.16 -13.78
CA THR A 344 -16.84 -4.13 -14.37
C THR A 344 -16.50 -5.41 -15.13
N ILE A 345 -17.03 -6.57 -14.69
CA ILE A 345 -16.83 -7.83 -15.41
C ILE A 345 -17.49 -7.75 -16.79
N GLU A 346 -18.72 -7.26 -16.85
CA GLU A 346 -19.49 -7.10 -18.08
C GLU A 346 -18.83 -6.07 -19.01
N GLN A 347 -18.40 -4.92 -18.48
CA GLN A 347 -17.66 -3.92 -19.27
C GLN A 347 -16.38 -4.51 -19.90
N LYS A 348 -15.63 -5.31 -19.13
CA LYS A 348 -14.44 -5.99 -19.64
C LYS A 348 -14.79 -7.07 -20.66
N GLN A 349 -15.88 -7.81 -20.49
CA GLN A 349 -16.36 -8.77 -21.48
C GLN A 349 -16.77 -8.08 -22.79
N ASP A 350 -17.41 -6.92 -22.73
CA ASP A 350 -17.76 -6.13 -23.91
C ASP A 350 -16.49 -5.66 -24.66
N LEU A 351 -15.48 -5.17 -23.93
CA LEU A 351 -14.17 -4.85 -24.50
C LEU A 351 -13.49 -6.08 -25.12
N GLU A 352 -13.51 -7.23 -24.44
CA GLU A 352 -12.93 -8.48 -24.93
C GLU A 352 -13.64 -9.00 -26.19
N ASN A 353 -14.97 -8.85 -26.28
CA ASN A 353 -15.73 -9.18 -27.49
C ASN A 353 -15.35 -8.27 -28.66
N ALA A 354 -15.23 -6.96 -28.42
CA ALA A 354 -14.78 -6.01 -29.42
C ALA A 354 -13.32 -6.28 -29.84
N PHE A 355 -12.45 -6.62 -28.89
CA PHE A 355 -11.07 -7.02 -29.11
C PHE A 355 -10.97 -8.26 -29.99
N MET A 356 -11.75 -9.30 -29.71
CA MET A 356 -11.78 -10.51 -30.51
C MET A 356 -12.32 -10.26 -31.92
N ALA A 357 -13.33 -9.39 -32.08
CA ALA A 357 -13.82 -9.01 -33.40
C ALA A 357 -12.75 -8.27 -34.21
N TRP A 358 -12.05 -7.32 -33.59
CA TRP A 358 -10.92 -6.59 -34.18
C TRP A 358 -9.76 -7.53 -34.54
N ALA A 359 -9.34 -8.38 -33.61
CA ALA A 359 -8.26 -9.35 -33.84
C ALA A 359 -8.58 -10.31 -34.99
N ASN A 360 -9.86 -10.66 -35.21
CA ASN A 360 -10.26 -11.54 -36.31
C ASN A 360 -10.53 -10.81 -37.64
N SER A 361 -10.37 -9.48 -37.71
CA SER A 361 -10.69 -8.69 -38.89
C SER A 361 -9.67 -8.83 -40.04
N ASP A 362 -8.43 -9.19 -39.71
CA ASP A 362 -7.35 -9.42 -40.66
C ASP A 362 -6.54 -10.68 -40.28
N LYS A 363 -5.89 -11.29 -41.26
CA LYS A 363 -5.09 -12.51 -41.06
C LYS A 363 -3.92 -12.29 -40.10
N ALA A 364 -3.19 -11.18 -40.21
CA ALA A 364 -2.02 -10.89 -39.38
C ALA A 364 -2.44 -10.62 -37.92
N LEU A 365 -3.49 -9.83 -37.72
CA LEU A 365 -4.06 -9.59 -36.39
C LEU A 365 -4.56 -10.88 -35.74
N LYS A 366 -5.17 -11.77 -36.54
CA LYS A 366 -5.70 -13.04 -36.04
C LYS A 366 -4.58 -13.95 -35.57
N GLU A 367 -3.47 -13.98 -36.32
CA GLU A 367 -2.28 -14.75 -35.97
C GLU A 367 -1.64 -14.23 -34.67
N LYS A 368 -1.56 -12.91 -34.49
CA LYS A 368 -0.95 -12.28 -33.30
C LYS A 368 -1.84 -12.33 -32.06
N TYR A 369 -3.14 -12.02 -32.19
CA TYR A 369 -4.04 -11.73 -31.05
C TYR A 369 -5.24 -12.66 -30.92
N GLY A 370 -5.60 -13.39 -31.98
CA GLY A 370 -6.88 -14.12 -32.06
C GLY A 370 -7.07 -15.24 -31.02
N ASN A 371 -6.02 -15.65 -30.31
CA ASN A 371 -6.08 -16.69 -29.28
C ASN A 371 -5.90 -16.16 -27.84
N LEU A 372 -5.72 -14.85 -27.63
CA LEU A 372 -5.44 -14.31 -26.29
C LEU A 372 -6.59 -14.54 -25.30
N ILE A 373 -7.81 -14.15 -25.63
CA ILE A 373 -8.98 -14.30 -24.74
C ILE A 373 -9.29 -15.79 -24.44
N PRO A 374 -9.30 -16.71 -25.44
CA PRO A 374 -9.40 -18.14 -25.16
C PRO A 374 -8.31 -18.69 -24.23
N GLU A 375 -7.05 -18.26 -24.39
CA GLU A 375 -5.96 -18.71 -23.51
C GLU A 375 -6.09 -18.11 -22.10
N PHE A 376 -6.54 -16.86 -21.95
CA PHE A 376 -6.87 -16.33 -20.61
C PHE A 376 -7.91 -17.20 -19.90
N ASN A 377 -9.01 -17.55 -20.57
CA ASN A 377 -10.04 -18.43 -19.99
C ASN A 377 -9.43 -19.76 -19.51
N LYS A 378 -8.59 -20.39 -20.35
CA LYS A 378 -7.92 -21.66 -20.03
C LYS A 378 -6.94 -21.54 -18.88
N VAL A 379 -6.15 -20.47 -18.81
CA VAL A 379 -5.15 -20.28 -17.74
C VAL A 379 -5.84 -19.91 -16.44
N TYR A 380 -6.78 -18.95 -16.44
CA TYR A 380 -7.55 -18.59 -15.25
C TYR A 380 -8.43 -19.76 -14.75
N GLY A 381 -8.94 -20.61 -15.63
CA GLY A 381 -9.64 -21.84 -15.25
C GLY A 381 -8.78 -22.80 -14.41
N LYS A 382 -7.45 -22.79 -14.60
CA LYS A 382 -6.49 -23.58 -13.81
C LYS A 382 -5.95 -22.82 -12.59
N LEU A 383 -5.73 -21.52 -12.73
CA LEU A 383 -5.20 -20.68 -11.67
C LEU A 383 -6.23 -20.43 -10.56
N LYS A 384 -7.51 -20.30 -10.89
CA LYS A 384 -8.59 -20.04 -9.92
C LYS A 384 -8.63 -21.09 -8.79
N PRO A 385 -8.65 -22.42 -9.06
CA PRO A 385 -8.56 -23.43 -7.99
C PRO A 385 -7.30 -23.31 -7.13
N VAL A 386 -6.14 -23.00 -7.73
CA VAL A 386 -4.87 -22.81 -6.98
C VAL A 386 -4.96 -21.61 -6.04
N ASN A 387 -5.55 -20.51 -6.50
CA ASN A 387 -5.74 -19.30 -5.71
C ASN A 387 -6.79 -19.47 -4.60
N ILE A 388 -7.85 -20.24 -4.84
CA ILE A 388 -8.82 -20.63 -3.79
C ILE A 388 -8.11 -21.41 -2.67
N LYS A 389 -7.33 -22.44 -3.02
CA LYS A 389 -6.55 -23.23 -2.05
C LYS A 389 -5.55 -22.36 -1.28
N THR A 390 -4.86 -21.48 -1.98
CA THR A 390 -3.89 -20.55 -1.40
C THR A 390 -4.56 -19.54 -0.46
N ALA A 391 -5.74 -19.02 -0.80
CA ALA A 391 -6.49 -18.10 0.03
C ALA A 391 -6.91 -18.74 1.36
N TYR A 392 -7.48 -19.95 1.33
CA TYR A 392 -7.81 -20.68 2.56
C TYR A 392 -6.57 -21.06 3.38
N LEU A 393 -5.50 -21.52 2.73
CA LEU A 393 -4.26 -21.85 3.42
C LEU A 393 -3.68 -20.63 4.15
N THR A 394 -3.71 -19.46 3.50
CA THR A 394 -3.17 -18.21 4.05
C THR A 394 -4.03 -17.65 5.17
N GLU A 395 -5.35 -17.56 4.96
CA GLU A 395 -6.25 -16.88 5.90
C GLU A 395 -6.76 -17.81 7.01
N ALA A 396 -6.96 -19.10 6.73
CA ALA A 396 -7.41 -20.09 7.72
C ALA A 396 -6.25 -20.93 8.28
N GLY A 397 -5.39 -21.49 7.42
CA GLY A 397 -4.27 -22.33 7.85
C GLY A 397 -3.23 -21.56 8.66
N PHE A 398 -2.75 -20.44 8.13
CA PHE A 398 -1.85 -19.52 8.83
C PHE A 398 -2.58 -18.40 9.59
N GLY A 399 -3.91 -18.45 9.68
CA GLY A 399 -4.70 -17.49 10.44
C GLY A 399 -4.34 -17.43 11.94
N PRO A 400 -4.26 -18.58 12.64
CA PRO A 400 -3.93 -18.66 14.06
C PRO A 400 -2.52 -18.16 14.38
N GLU A 401 -2.39 -17.47 15.50
CA GLU A 401 -1.14 -16.81 15.93
C GLU A 401 -0.08 -17.85 16.30
N ILE A 402 -0.42 -18.91 17.03
CA ILE A 402 0.53 -19.98 17.42
C ILE A 402 1.17 -20.68 16.20
N ILE A 403 0.44 -20.76 15.07
CA ILE A 403 0.92 -21.39 13.84
C ILE A 403 1.94 -20.48 13.14
N LYS A 404 1.67 -19.17 13.08
CA LYS A 404 2.64 -18.19 12.58
C LYS A 404 3.87 -18.10 13.49
N TYR A 405 3.66 -18.05 14.80
CA TYR A 405 4.72 -17.89 15.78
C TYR A 405 5.65 -19.10 15.84
N SER A 406 5.11 -20.33 15.86
CA SER A 406 5.94 -21.55 15.86
C SER A 406 6.84 -21.60 14.62
N ARG A 407 6.33 -21.22 13.44
CA ARG A 407 7.10 -21.17 12.19
C ARG A 407 8.29 -20.21 12.24
N SER A 408 8.28 -19.18 13.10
CA SER A 408 9.45 -18.30 13.27
C SER A 408 10.72 -19.04 13.73
N PHE A 409 10.58 -20.25 14.27
CA PHE A 409 11.68 -21.12 14.70
C PHE A 409 12.25 -21.98 13.55
N GLU A 410 11.69 -21.91 12.33
CA GLU A 410 12.17 -22.67 11.16
C GLU A 410 13.67 -22.42 10.89
N LYS A 411 14.13 -21.17 11.01
CA LYS A 411 15.55 -20.82 10.87
C LYS A 411 16.42 -21.51 11.92
N LEU A 412 15.97 -21.59 13.17
CA LEU A 412 16.70 -22.28 14.23
C LEU A 412 16.75 -23.78 13.97
N VAL A 413 15.66 -24.37 13.48
CA VAL A 413 15.61 -25.78 13.08
C VAL A 413 16.62 -26.06 11.96
N ASN A 414 16.59 -25.26 10.89
CA ASN A 414 17.47 -25.44 9.74
C ASN A 414 18.94 -25.28 10.11
N LEU A 415 19.30 -24.19 10.80
CA LEU A 415 20.66 -23.98 11.32
C LEU A 415 21.08 -25.13 12.25
N SER A 416 20.17 -25.62 13.10
CA SER A 416 20.48 -26.73 13.99
C SER A 416 20.66 -28.07 13.25
N MET A 417 20.25 -28.20 11.99
CA MET A 417 20.47 -29.39 11.18
C MET A 417 21.81 -29.38 10.44
N GLU A 418 22.43 -28.20 10.30
CA GLU A 418 23.73 -28.02 9.65
C GLU A 418 24.86 -28.53 10.55
N LYS A 419 25.73 -29.40 10.03
CA LYS A 419 26.75 -30.07 10.85
C LYS A 419 27.85 -29.12 11.36
N ASP A 420 28.00 -28.00 10.68
CA ASP A 420 29.01 -26.98 10.84
C ASP A 420 28.51 -25.71 11.54
N ALA A 421 27.22 -25.65 11.89
CA ALA A 421 26.68 -24.55 12.69
C ALA A 421 27.42 -24.43 14.03
N THR A 422 27.87 -23.22 14.34
CA THR A 422 28.62 -22.94 15.57
C THR A 422 27.69 -22.73 16.76
N ASP A 423 28.20 -23.00 17.97
CA ASP A 423 27.48 -22.69 19.22
C ASP A 423 27.16 -21.18 19.31
N GLU A 424 28.00 -20.31 18.74
CA GLU A 424 27.80 -18.86 18.71
C GLU A 424 26.59 -18.46 17.85
N GLU A 425 26.48 -18.97 16.63
CA GLU A 425 25.35 -18.69 15.73
C GLU A 425 24.02 -19.18 16.33
N ILE A 426 24.03 -20.37 16.93
CA ILE A 426 22.86 -20.92 17.63
C ILE A 426 22.50 -20.03 18.83
N ASN A 427 23.48 -19.63 19.63
CA ASN A 427 23.22 -18.77 20.79
C ASN A 427 22.66 -17.41 20.36
N ASP A 428 23.23 -16.76 19.36
CA ASP A 428 22.73 -15.49 18.82
C ASP A 428 21.27 -15.61 18.36
N LEU A 429 20.94 -16.64 17.58
CA LEU A 429 19.58 -16.85 17.10
C LEU A 429 18.59 -17.17 18.24
N THR A 430 18.99 -17.97 19.24
CA THR A 430 18.13 -18.24 20.40
C THR A 430 17.90 -17.01 21.26
N GLN A 431 18.89 -16.12 21.42
CA GLN A 431 18.69 -14.83 22.10
C GLN A 431 17.72 -13.94 21.33
N LYS A 432 17.84 -13.86 20.00
CA LYS A 432 16.88 -13.14 19.15
C LYS A 432 15.46 -13.69 19.30
N LEU A 433 15.30 -15.01 19.39
CA LEU A 433 14.00 -15.67 19.59
C LEU A 433 13.42 -15.43 21.00
N LYS A 434 14.26 -15.37 22.04
CA LYS A 434 13.80 -15.00 23.39
C LYS A 434 13.33 -13.55 23.44
N HIS A 435 14.08 -12.64 22.83
CA HIS A 435 13.69 -11.24 22.77
C HIS A 435 12.38 -11.05 21.97
N SER A 436 12.20 -11.78 20.86
CA SER A 436 10.94 -11.73 20.12
C SER A 436 9.77 -12.39 20.87
N ALA A 437 10.03 -13.37 21.74
CA ALA A 437 9.01 -13.99 22.60
C ALA A 437 8.38 -12.96 23.56
N GLU A 438 9.16 -12.04 24.12
CA GLU A 438 8.63 -10.96 24.98
C GLU A 438 7.59 -10.12 24.25
N SER A 439 7.93 -9.65 23.05
CA SER A 439 7.02 -8.84 22.23
C SER A 439 5.78 -9.63 21.80
N TYR A 440 5.94 -10.90 21.41
CA TYR A 440 4.82 -11.74 21.02
C TYR A 440 3.86 -12.01 22.18
N PHE A 441 4.37 -12.48 23.32
CA PHE A 441 3.53 -12.92 24.44
C PHE A 441 2.90 -11.76 25.23
N LYS A 442 3.44 -10.53 25.12
CA LYS A 442 2.81 -9.33 25.68
C LYS A 442 1.38 -9.16 25.18
N ASP A 443 1.17 -9.36 23.87
CA ASP A 443 -0.10 -9.14 23.19
C ASP A 443 -0.83 -10.45 22.86
N TYR A 444 -0.31 -11.60 23.27
CA TYR A 444 -0.90 -12.91 22.97
C TYR A 444 -1.92 -13.32 24.03
N ASN A 445 -3.11 -13.73 23.57
CA ASN A 445 -4.11 -14.36 24.43
C ASN A 445 -4.41 -15.77 23.92
N ILE A 446 -4.01 -16.76 24.71
CA ILE A 446 -4.09 -18.17 24.34
C ILE A 446 -5.54 -18.63 24.11
N ASP A 447 -6.50 -18.11 24.86
CA ASP A 447 -7.90 -18.57 24.76
C ASP A 447 -8.58 -17.98 23.51
N ILE A 448 -8.20 -16.76 23.12
CA ILE A 448 -8.63 -16.17 21.85
C ILE A 448 -8.04 -16.97 20.70
N ASP A 449 -6.73 -17.24 20.72
CA ASP A 449 -6.06 -17.95 19.64
C ASP A 449 -6.56 -19.41 19.51
N LYS A 450 -6.87 -20.10 20.61
CA LYS A 450 -7.54 -21.42 20.57
C LYS A 450 -8.89 -21.36 19.86
N LYS A 451 -9.72 -20.35 20.15
CA LYS A 451 -11.02 -20.16 19.49
C LYS A 451 -10.83 -19.87 18.01
N VAL A 452 -9.89 -18.99 17.66
CA VAL A 452 -9.53 -18.69 16.26
C VAL A 452 -9.07 -19.95 15.55
N PHE A 453 -8.17 -20.70 16.15
CA PHE A 453 -7.63 -21.96 15.63
C PHE A 453 -8.73 -22.98 15.35
N ALA A 454 -9.56 -23.29 16.34
CA ALA A 454 -10.64 -24.26 16.18
C ALA A 454 -11.63 -23.83 15.07
N THR A 455 -12.04 -22.56 15.07
CA THR A 455 -13.03 -22.03 14.12
C THR A 455 -12.49 -21.99 12.69
N LEU A 456 -11.26 -21.50 12.51
CA LEU A 456 -10.65 -21.40 11.18
C LEU A 456 -10.30 -22.77 10.61
N MET A 457 -9.74 -23.69 11.41
CA MET A 457 -9.42 -25.04 10.94
C MET A 457 -10.69 -25.84 10.61
N SER A 458 -11.76 -25.66 11.38
CA SER A 458 -13.07 -26.26 11.06
C SER A 458 -13.62 -25.72 9.75
N THR A 459 -13.57 -24.40 9.57
CA THR A 459 -14.03 -23.75 8.35
C THR A 459 -13.18 -24.18 7.15
N TYR A 460 -11.86 -24.28 7.31
CA TYR A 460 -10.94 -24.71 6.25
C TYR A 460 -11.31 -26.11 5.75
N TYR A 461 -11.43 -27.10 6.66
CA TYR A 461 -11.81 -28.46 6.28
C TYR A 461 -13.17 -28.53 5.58
N LYS A 462 -14.16 -27.76 6.06
CA LYS A 462 -15.52 -27.77 5.50
C LYS A 462 -15.64 -27.07 4.14
N SER A 463 -14.71 -26.18 3.82
CA SER A 463 -14.84 -25.28 2.66
C SER A 463 -14.22 -25.82 1.38
N LEU A 464 -13.41 -26.87 1.43
CA LEU A 464 -12.75 -27.46 0.28
C LEU A 464 -13.03 -28.96 0.17
N ASP A 465 -12.98 -29.46 -1.06
CA ASP A 465 -12.96 -30.90 -1.31
C ASP A 465 -11.72 -31.54 -0.67
N LYS A 466 -11.87 -32.81 -0.25
CA LYS A 466 -10.79 -33.53 0.45
C LYS A 466 -9.48 -33.60 -0.36
N ASN A 467 -9.58 -33.69 -1.68
CA ASN A 467 -8.40 -33.74 -2.57
C ASN A 467 -7.67 -32.39 -2.66
N ASP A 468 -8.31 -31.31 -2.22
CA ASP A 468 -7.80 -29.94 -2.28
C ASP A 468 -7.32 -29.44 -0.92
N LEU A 469 -7.43 -30.26 0.13
CA LEU A 469 -6.93 -29.96 1.46
C LEU A 469 -5.46 -30.41 1.63
N PRO A 470 -4.67 -29.71 2.46
CA PRO A 470 -3.41 -30.24 2.94
C PRO A 470 -3.65 -31.56 3.69
N PRO A 471 -2.84 -32.63 3.47
CA PRO A 471 -3.04 -33.92 4.13
C PRO A 471 -3.16 -33.84 5.65
N ILE A 472 -2.35 -32.97 6.28
CA ILE A 472 -2.38 -32.75 7.73
C ILE A 472 -3.73 -32.25 8.24
N VAL A 473 -4.49 -31.51 7.43
CA VAL A 473 -5.83 -31.01 7.79
C VAL A 473 -6.85 -32.15 7.77
N ILE A 474 -6.68 -33.12 6.86
CA ILE A 474 -7.51 -34.33 6.79
C ILE A 474 -7.20 -35.25 7.98
N GLU A 475 -5.91 -35.52 8.22
CA GLU A 475 -5.44 -36.35 9.33
C GLU A 475 -5.90 -35.81 10.68
N MET A 476 -5.83 -34.49 10.87
CA MET A 476 -6.38 -33.80 12.03
C MET A 476 -7.87 -34.12 12.21
N ASN A 477 -8.68 -33.88 11.18
CA ASN A 477 -10.13 -34.10 11.25
C ASN A 477 -10.45 -35.56 11.59
N ASP A 478 -9.79 -36.51 10.96
CA ASP A 478 -10.07 -37.94 11.15
C ASP A 478 -9.64 -38.41 12.54
N LYS A 479 -8.50 -37.93 13.04
CA LYS A 479 -8.00 -38.25 14.40
C LYS A 479 -8.92 -37.73 15.50
N TYR A 480 -9.48 -36.54 15.33
CA TYR A 480 -10.36 -35.89 16.32
C TYR A 480 -11.84 -35.99 15.97
N LYS A 481 -12.21 -36.73 14.92
CA LYS A 481 -13.59 -36.94 14.46
C LYS A 481 -14.37 -35.63 14.26
N GLY A 482 -13.70 -34.60 13.76
CA GLY A 482 -14.27 -33.27 13.56
C GLY A 482 -14.45 -32.43 14.83
N ASP A 483 -13.90 -32.85 15.98
CA ASP A 483 -13.86 -32.04 17.20
C ASP A 483 -12.62 -31.12 17.20
N TYR A 484 -12.80 -29.93 16.62
CA TYR A 484 -11.74 -28.93 16.48
C TYR A 484 -11.37 -28.26 17.80
N GLU A 485 -12.27 -28.23 18.78
CA GLU A 485 -11.97 -27.70 20.12
C GLU A 485 -11.06 -28.68 20.88
N ALA A 486 -11.37 -29.98 20.85
CA ALA A 486 -10.50 -31.00 21.42
C ALA A 486 -9.12 -31.00 20.75
N TYR A 487 -9.05 -30.80 19.43
CA TYR A 487 -7.77 -30.67 18.75
C TYR A 487 -7.00 -29.42 19.15
N ALA A 488 -7.65 -28.25 19.18
CA ALA A 488 -7.03 -27.01 19.65
C ALA A 488 -6.47 -27.20 21.08
N ASN A 489 -7.26 -27.77 21.98
CA ASN A 489 -6.81 -28.05 23.34
C ASN A 489 -5.58 -28.97 23.36
N ALA A 490 -5.55 -30.01 22.54
CA ALA A 490 -4.40 -30.92 22.45
C ALA A 490 -3.14 -30.24 21.89
N VAL A 491 -3.26 -29.41 20.85
CA VAL A 491 -2.12 -28.67 20.27
C VAL A 491 -1.55 -27.70 21.30
N PHE A 492 -2.38 -26.86 21.89
CA PHE A 492 -1.94 -25.81 22.80
C PHE A 492 -1.43 -26.37 24.14
N TYR A 493 -2.03 -27.45 24.64
CA TYR A 493 -1.55 -28.10 25.87
C TYR A 493 -0.13 -28.67 25.70
N ASN A 494 0.11 -29.36 24.58
CA ASN A 494 1.35 -30.07 24.32
C ASN A 494 2.43 -29.20 23.65
N SER A 495 2.10 -28.01 23.16
CA SER A 495 3.05 -27.15 22.47
C SER A 495 3.97 -26.39 23.43
N ILE A 496 5.24 -26.26 23.06
CA ILE A 496 6.23 -25.36 23.69
C ILE A 496 5.92 -23.89 23.38
N PHE A 497 5.22 -23.61 22.29
CA PHE A 497 4.89 -22.25 21.83
C PHE A 497 3.65 -21.64 22.49
N ALA A 498 3.03 -22.36 23.44
CA ALA A 498 1.80 -21.94 24.07
C ALA A 498 1.97 -20.86 25.16
N SER A 499 3.19 -20.62 25.63
CA SER A 499 3.49 -19.65 26.69
C SER A 499 4.95 -19.24 26.66
N LYS A 500 5.25 -18.01 27.10
CA LYS A 500 6.62 -17.48 27.19
C LYS A 500 7.52 -18.38 28.03
N GLU A 501 7.04 -18.85 29.18
CA GLU A 501 7.83 -19.66 30.12
C GLU A 501 8.30 -20.98 29.50
N LYS A 502 7.46 -21.60 28.68
CA LYS A 502 7.79 -22.83 27.94
C LYS A 502 8.83 -22.56 26.84
N VAL A 503 8.70 -21.44 26.12
CA VAL A 503 9.65 -21.05 25.08
C VAL A 503 11.01 -20.74 25.71
N ASP A 504 11.04 -19.87 26.72
CA ASP A 504 12.27 -19.47 27.41
C ASP A 504 12.96 -20.67 28.03
N GLY A 505 12.23 -21.50 28.79
CA GLY A 505 12.78 -22.71 29.40
C GLY A 505 13.25 -23.75 28.38
N PHE A 506 12.72 -23.74 27.15
CA PHE A 506 13.23 -24.58 26.08
C PHE A 506 14.52 -24.03 25.45
N LEU A 507 14.58 -22.71 25.28
CA LEU A 507 15.72 -21.99 24.71
C LEU A 507 16.89 -21.85 25.70
N ASP A 508 16.62 -21.94 27.01
CA ASP A 508 17.64 -21.96 28.06
C ASP A 508 18.57 -23.18 27.89
N GLY A 509 19.84 -22.89 27.65
CA GLY A 509 20.83 -23.92 27.34
C GLY A 509 20.40 -24.78 26.15
N TYR A 510 19.81 -24.16 25.12
CA TYR A 510 19.51 -24.86 23.88
C TYR A 510 20.78 -25.50 23.32
N LYS A 511 20.63 -26.70 22.76
CA LYS A 511 21.70 -27.45 22.10
C LYS A 511 21.20 -27.83 20.74
N GLN A 512 22.08 -27.79 19.76
CA GLN A 512 21.79 -28.13 18.37
C GLN A 512 20.91 -29.38 18.26
N SER A 513 21.25 -30.47 18.96
CA SER A 513 20.52 -31.75 18.96
C SER A 513 19.03 -31.67 19.40
N LYS A 514 18.59 -30.58 20.04
CA LYS A 514 17.22 -30.37 20.50
C LYS A 514 16.26 -29.96 19.37
N TYR A 515 16.73 -29.66 18.16
CA TYR A 515 15.87 -29.25 17.03
C TYR A 515 14.72 -30.23 16.74
N LYS A 516 14.94 -31.53 16.97
CA LYS A 516 13.92 -32.58 16.82
C LYS A 516 12.72 -32.40 17.75
N LYS A 517 12.89 -31.71 18.89
CA LYS A 517 11.78 -31.38 19.80
C LYS A 517 10.90 -30.28 19.20
N ILE A 518 11.48 -29.31 18.49
CA ILE A 518 10.73 -28.30 17.73
C ILE A 518 9.97 -28.97 16.59
N GLN A 519 10.63 -29.81 15.78
CA GLN A 519 9.99 -30.50 14.66
C GLN A 519 8.80 -31.39 15.06
N LYS A 520 8.85 -31.97 16.27
CA LYS A 520 7.78 -32.81 16.81
C LYS A 520 6.72 -32.04 17.61
N ASP A 521 6.93 -30.73 17.84
CA ASP A 521 5.94 -29.89 18.51
C ASP A 521 4.65 -29.85 17.66
N PRO A 522 3.46 -30.06 18.23
CA PRO A 522 2.24 -30.14 17.44
C PRO A 522 1.91 -28.86 16.67
N ALA A 523 2.24 -27.68 17.20
CA ALA A 523 1.98 -26.42 16.51
C ALA A 523 2.98 -26.21 15.36
N PHE A 524 4.27 -26.48 15.60
CA PHE A 524 5.30 -26.37 14.56
C PHE A 524 5.09 -27.42 13.46
N HIS A 525 4.80 -28.66 13.84
CA HIS A 525 4.56 -29.74 12.88
C HIS A 525 3.40 -29.42 11.94
N LEU A 526 2.30 -28.86 12.47
CA LEU A 526 1.20 -28.38 11.65
C LEU A 526 1.65 -27.22 10.75
N ALA A 527 2.34 -26.21 11.30
CA ALA A 527 2.80 -25.05 10.52
C ALA A 527 3.75 -25.46 9.38
N ASP A 528 4.68 -26.36 9.64
CA ASP A 528 5.63 -26.93 8.68
C ASP A 528 4.92 -27.78 7.62
N ALA A 529 3.95 -28.61 8.00
CA ALA A 529 3.17 -29.39 7.04
C ALA A 529 2.34 -28.50 6.09
N LEU A 530 1.74 -27.41 6.62
CA LEU A 530 1.03 -26.41 5.83
C LEU A 530 1.98 -25.67 4.87
N ALA A 531 3.15 -25.25 5.35
CA ALA A 531 4.16 -24.58 4.53
C ALA A 531 4.72 -25.51 3.44
N ASN A 532 4.98 -26.77 3.77
CA ASN A 532 5.42 -27.78 2.81
C ASN A 532 4.35 -28.05 1.75
N TYR A 533 3.07 -28.10 2.12
CA TYR A 533 1.98 -28.20 1.15
C TYR A 533 1.95 -26.99 0.21
N TYR A 534 2.09 -25.77 0.74
CA TYR A 534 2.19 -24.57 -0.10
C TYR A 534 3.33 -24.68 -1.11
N VAL A 535 4.55 -24.94 -0.64
CA VAL A 535 5.75 -24.96 -1.49
C VAL A 535 5.71 -26.10 -2.51
N ARG A 536 5.29 -27.31 -2.10
CA ARG A 536 5.35 -28.51 -2.96
C ARG A 536 4.16 -28.64 -3.91
N THR A 537 3.01 -28.09 -3.56
CA THR A 537 1.77 -28.31 -4.32
C THR A 537 1.26 -27.04 -4.99
N LEU A 538 1.28 -25.90 -4.30
CA LEU A 538 0.63 -24.69 -4.81
C LEU A 538 1.62 -23.75 -5.52
N LEU A 539 2.81 -23.54 -4.95
CA LEU A 539 3.77 -22.54 -5.42
C LEU A 539 4.23 -22.81 -6.86
N SER A 540 4.53 -24.08 -7.19
CA SER A 540 4.97 -24.43 -8.56
C SER A 540 3.86 -24.23 -9.58
N ASP A 541 2.61 -24.54 -9.25
CA ASP A 541 1.47 -24.37 -10.15
C ASP A 541 1.14 -22.89 -10.33
N ASP A 542 1.12 -22.12 -9.24
CA ASP A 542 0.92 -20.67 -9.27
C ASP A 542 2.00 -19.98 -10.13
N ALA A 543 3.29 -20.26 -9.86
CA ALA A 543 4.39 -19.69 -10.62
C ALA A 543 4.33 -20.06 -12.12
N LYS A 544 3.92 -21.30 -12.44
CA LYS A 544 3.75 -21.75 -13.81
C LYS A 544 2.63 -21.00 -14.54
N TYR A 545 1.47 -20.83 -13.92
CA TYR A 545 0.34 -20.16 -14.56
C TYR A 545 0.56 -18.65 -14.63
N ASN A 546 1.13 -18.03 -13.59
CA ASN A 546 1.46 -16.61 -13.60
C ASN A 546 2.55 -16.26 -14.62
N LYS A 547 3.54 -17.15 -14.86
CA LYS A 547 4.50 -16.98 -15.97
C LYS A 547 3.80 -16.96 -17.34
N ASN A 548 2.76 -17.78 -17.52
CA ASN A 548 1.99 -17.79 -18.77
C ASN A 548 1.14 -16.51 -18.90
N LEU A 549 0.54 -16.06 -17.80
CA LEU A 549 -0.24 -14.81 -17.77
C LEU A 549 0.64 -13.58 -18.05
N ASP A 550 1.88 -13.54 -17.56
CA ASP A 550 2.82 -12.44 -17.82
C ASP A 550 3.02 -12.22 -19.33
N SER A 551 3.29 -13.30 -20.08
CA SER A 551 3.39 -13.26 -21.54
C SER A 551 2.06 -12.88 -22.21
N LEU A 552 0.95 -13.48 -21.80
CA LEU A 552 -0.37 -13.15 -22.37
C LEU A 552 -0.76 -11.69 -22.14
N MET A 553 -0.47 -11.15 -20.95
CA MET A 553 -0.77 -9.77 -20.60
C MET A 553 0.07 -8.78 -21.41
N ARG A 554 1.35 -9.10 -21.70
CA ARG A 554 2.19 -8.30 -22.60
C ARG A 554 1.51 -8.13 -23.97
N PHE A 555 1.13 -9.23 -24.61
CA PHE A 555 0.44 -9.16 -25.92
C PHE A 555 -0.97 -8.56 -25.83
N TYR A 556 -1.69 -8.79 -24.73
CA TYR A 556 -3.02 -8.22 -24.55
C TYR A 556 -2.97 -6.70 -24.37
N MET A 557 -2.00 -6.19 -23.61
CA MET A 557 -1.78 -4.76 -23.46
C MET A 557 -1.37 -4.11 -24.79
N GLU A 558 -0.44 -4.74 -25.51
CA GLU A 558 -0.03 -4.29 -26.85
C GLU A 558 -1.24 -4.22 -27.80
N GLY A 559 -2.03 -5.30 -27.87
CA GLY A 559 -3.22 -5.34 -28.72
C GLY A 559 -4.29 -4.32 -28.31
N GLN A 560 -4.47 -4.06 -27.01
CA GLN A 560 -5.39 -3.00 -26.54
C GLN A 560 -4.95 -1.62 -27.04
N MET A 561 -3.65 -1.32 -26.96
CA MET A 561 -3.09 -0.06 -27.47
C MET A 561 -3.23 0.03 -29.00
N GLU A 562 -2.95 -1.04 -29.75
CA GLU A 562 -3.11 -1.07 -31.21
C GLU A 562 -4.58 -0.90 -31.62
N MET A 563 -5.51 -1.62 -30.97
CA MET A 563 -6.95 -1.55 -31.25
C MET A 563 -7.53 -0.17 -30.95
N GLN A 564 -7.08 0.47 -29.88
CA GLN A 564 -7.57 1.74 -29.40
C GLN A 564 -6.53 2.85 -29.56
N ALA A 565 -5.91 2.96 -30.74
CA ALA A 565 -4.81 3.90 -30.99
C ALA A 565 -5.13 5.40 -30.71
N ASN A 566 -6.42 5.78 -30.66
CA ASN A 566 -6.86 7.13 -30.30
C ASN A 566 -7.16 7.32 -28.80
N LYS A 567 -7.08 6.25 -27.99
CA LYS A 567 -7.26 6.32 -26.54
C LYS A 567 -5.95 6.71 -25.89
N LEU A 568 -6.00 7.65 -24.95
CA LEU A 568 -4.87 7.99 -24.11
C LEU A 568 -4.70 6.91 -23.03
N PHE A 569 -3.65 6.11 -23.11
CA PHE A 569 -3.34 5.07 -22.12
C PHE A 569 -2.35 5.60 -21.09
N TYR A 570 -2.63 5.38 -19.81
CA TYR A 570 -1.67 5.56 -18.72
C TYR A 570 -1.20 4.20 -18.20
N PRO A 571 0.06 4.04 -17.77
CA PRO A 571 0.55 2.74 -17.34
C PRO A 571 0.06 2.39 -15.93
N ASP A 572 -0.17 1.10 -15.67
CA ASP A 572 -0.41 0.62 -14.31
C ASP A 572 0.70 1.09 -13.35
N ALA A 573 0.33 1.41 -12.12
CA ALA A 573 1.28 1.81 -11.09
C ALA A 573 2.27 0.68 -10.78
N ASN A 574 3.54 1.04 -10.56
CA ASN A 574 4.63 0.10 -10.33
C ASN A 574 5.70 0.66 -9.35
N PHE A 575 5.27 1.53 -8.44
CA PHE A 575 6.09 2.23 -7.45
C PHE A 575 7.19 3.09 -8.09
N THR A 576 6.80 3.86 -9.10
CA THR A 576 7.60 4.89 -9.77
C THR A 576 6.90 6.25 -9.65
N LEU A 577 7.63 7.33 -9.87
CA LEU A 577 7.08 8.69 -9.73
C LEU A 577 6.01 8.95 -10.80
N ARG A 578 4.80 9.36 -10.39
CA ARG A 578 3.64 9.66 -11.24
C ARG A 578 2.95 10.96 -10.84
N VAL A 579 2.24 11.56 -11.80
CA VAL A 579 1.30 12.66 -11.56
C VAL A 579 -0.13 12.16 -11.78
N ALA A 580 -1.03 12.48 -10.87
CA ALA A 580 -2.48 12.38 -11.06
C ALA A 580 -3.09 13.75 -10.80
N TYR A 581 -4.09 14.16 -11.58
CA TYR A 581 -4.68 15.49 -11.47
C TYR A 581 -6.21 15.42 -11.49
N GLY A 582 -6.84 16.49 -11.02
CA GLY A 582 -8.26 16.55 -10.77
C GLY A 582 -8.68 17.88 -10.19
N ASN A 583 -9.84 17.92 -9.54
CA ASN A 583 -10.34 19.09 -8.84
C ASN A 583 -10.79 18.71 -7.42
N VAL A 584 -10.79 19.71 -6.54
CA VAL A 584 -11.47 19.60 -5.23
C VAL A 584 -12.96 19.42 -5.48
N ASP A 585 -13.52 18.30 -5.02
CA ASP A 585 -14.93 17.99 -5.27
C ASP A 585 -15.53 17.09 -4.19
N GLY A 586 -16.79 17.34 -3.84
CA GLY A 586 -17.59 16.46 -3.00
C GLY A 586 -17.99 15.19 -3.76
N TYR A 587 -18.85 14.36 -3.17
CA TYR A 587 -19.50 13.27 -3.90
C TYR A 587 -20.74 12.74 -3.18
N GLN A 588 -21.53 11.95 -3.89
CA GLN A 588 -22.72 11.29 -3.36
C GLN A 588 -22.45 9.78 -3.22
N PRO A 589 -22.27 9.26 -1.99
CA PRO A 589 -21.99 7.84 -1.79
C PRO A 589 -23.20 6.95 -2.10
N ASP A 590 -24.40 7.43 -1.80
CA ASP A 590 -25.69 6.75 -1.96
C ASP A 590 -26.81 7.80 -2.14
N ASP A 591 -28.03 7.34 -2.47
CA ASP A 591 -29.20 8.21 -2.67
C ASP A 591 -29.49 9.11 -1.46
N ALA A 592 -29.78 10.39 -1.73
CA ALA A 592 -30.04 11.44 -0.75
C ALA A 592 -28.91 11.75 0.26
N ILE A 593 -27.70 11.22 0.07
CA ILE A 593 -26.52 11.55 0.88
C ILE A 593 -25.55 12.38 0.03
N ASP A 594 -25.13 13.52 0.55
CA ASP A 594 -24.18 14.42 -0.11
C ASP A 594 -23.01 14.70 0.84
N PHE A 595 -21.82 14.27 0.45
CA PHE A 595 -20.60 14.54 1.18
C PHE A 595 -19.90 15.76 0.61
N ARG A 596 -19.72 16.78 1.45
CA ARG A 596 -18.91 17.97 1.15
C ARG A 596 -17.46 17.59 0.88
N TYR A 597 -16.75 18.47 0.19
CA TYR A 597 -15.34 18.29 -0.13
C TYR A 597 -14.38 18.50 1.05
N TYR A 598 -14.84 19.03 2.19
CA TYR A 598 -14.00 19.31 3.36
C TYR A 598 -14.66 18.91 4.68
N THR A 599 -13.83 18.77 5.70
CA THR A 599 -14.22 18.58 7.11
C THR A 599 -13.59 19.64 8.00
N THR A 600 -14.08 19.77 9.23
CA THR A 600 -13.63 20.81 10.17
C THR A 600 -13.30 20.25 11.55
N LEU A 601 -12.59 21.04 12.37
CA LEU A 601 -12.27 20.68 13.75
C LEU A 601 -13.52 20.41 14.60
N SER A 602 -14.66 21.02 14.27
CA SER A 602 -15.95 20.71 14.92
C SER A 602 -16.33 19.24 14.79
N GLY A 603 -16.01 18.60 13.65
CA GLY A 603 -16.29 17.18 13.44
C GLY A 603 -15.41 16.24 14.28
N ILE A 604 -14.24 16.70 14.73
CA ILE A 604 -13.45 15.99 15.75
C ILE A 604 -14.21 15.99 17.08
N MET A 605 -14.77 17.14 17.47
CA MET A 605 -15.52 17.29 18.72
C MET A 605 -16.86 16.53 18.69
N GLU A 606 -17.51 16.44 17.52
CA GLU A 606 -18.71 15.61 17.34
C GLU A 606 -18.42 14.10 17.48
N LYS A 607 -17.20 13.67 17.15
CA LYS A 607 -16.76 12.28 17.25
C LYS A 607 -16.13 11.94 18.60
N GLU A 608 -15.87 12.91 19.48
CA GLU A 608 -15.20 12.68 20.75
C GLU A 608 -15.94 11.62 21.58
N ASP A 609 -15.21 10.58 22.00
CA ASP A 609 -15.67 9.58 22.96
C ASP A 609 -14.49 9.18 23.85
N PRO A 610 -14.42 9.66 25.11
CA PRO A 610 -13.34 9.37 26.03
C PRO A 610 -13.18 7.87 26.39
N ASP A 611 -14.22 7.06 26.17
CA ASP A 611 -14.18 5.61 26.44
C ASP A 611 -13.54 4.83 25.28
N ILE A 612 -13.45 5.43 24.10
CA ILE A 612 -12.87 4.86 22.88
C ILE A 612 -11.54 5.57 22.58
N TYR A 613 -10.42 4.87 22.79
CA TYR A 613 -9.06 5.41 22.59
C TYR A 613 -8.90 6.18 21.26
N ASP A 614 -9.37 5.61 20.15
CA ASP A 614 -9.26 6.21 18.82
C ASP A 614 -10.06 7.52 18.66
N TYR A 615 -11.00 7.82 19.57
CA TYR A 615 -11.82 9.03 19.59
C TYR A 615 -11.57 9.91 20.82
N VAL A 616 -10.52 9.62 21.59
CA VAL A 616 -10.04 10.54 22.62
C VAL A 616 -9.51 11.79 21.92
N VAL A 617 -9.94 12.95 22.39
CA VAL A 617 -9.44 14.25 21.92
C VAL A 617 -8.53 14.84 23.00
N GLU A 618 -7.36 15.31 22.60
CA GLU A 618 -6.38 15.93 23.48
C GLU A 618 -6.90 17.22 24.12
N ASP A 619 -6.67 17.41 25.42
CA ASP A 619 -7.19 18.56 26.16
C ASP A 619 -6.75 19.90 25.56
N LYS A 620 -5.50 19.96 25.07
CA LYS A 620 -5.00 21.16 24.40
C LYS A 620 -5.75 21.47 23.11
N LEU A 621 -6.14 20.44 22.35
CA LEU A 621 -6.91 20.62 21.12
C LEU A 621 -8.33 21.11 21.43
N LYS A 622 -8.95 20.62 22.52
CA LYS A 622 -10.25 21.13 23.02
C LYS A 622 -10.17 22.58 23.44
N GLU A 623 -9.10 22.97 24.14
CA GLU A 623 -8.87 24.37 24.54
C GLU A 623 -8.83 25.29 23.31
N LEU A 624 -8.05 24.92 22.29
CA LEU A 624 -7.92 25.68 21.04
C LEU A 624 -9.25 25.76 20.28
N TYR A 625 -10.02 24.67 20.25
CA TYR A 625 -11.37 24.65 19.67
C TYR A 625 -12.33 25.60 20.42
N ASN A 626 -12.41 25.49 21.74
CA ASN A 626 -13.32 26.27 22.57
C ASN A 626 -13.01 27.77 22.54
N SER A 627 -11.73 28.13 22.48
CA SER A 627 -11.28 29.52 22.37
C SER A 627 -11.30 30.06 20.93
N LYS A 628 -11.49 29.17 19.93
CA LYS A 628 -11.32 29.47 18.50
C LYS A 628 -9.98 30.12 18.16
N ASP A 629 -8.91 29.75 18.87
CA ASP A 629 -7.56 30.29 18.62
C ASP A 629 -6.90 29.64 17.40
N TYR A 630 -7.51 29.80 16.23
CA TYR A 630 -7.02 29.25 14.97
C TYR A 630 -5.98 30.15 14.28
N GLY A 631 -5.84 31.40 14.75
CA GLY A 631 -4.94 32.40 14.18
C GLY A 631 -5.16 32.56 12.67
N LYS A 632 -4.07 32.49 11.90
CA LYS A 632 -4.08 32.63 10.42
C LYS A 632 -4.51 31.35 9.68
N TYR A 633 -4.80 30.27 10.38
CA TYR A 633 -5.14 28.96 9.79
C TYR A 633 -6.64 28.74 9.66
N GLY A 634 -7.45 29.52 10.38
CA GLY A 634 -8.90 29.50 10.22
C GLY A 634 -9.32 29.95 8.82
N ASP A 635 -10.38 29.35 8.31
CA ASP A 635 -10.99 29.71 7.03
C ASP A 635 -11.79 31.02 7.14
N GLU A 636 -12.20 31.57 5.99
CA GLU A 636 -12.98 32.82 5.92
C GLU A 636 -14.31 32.73 6.70
N ASP A 637 -14.87 31.53 6.85
CA ASP A 637 -16.10 31.26 7.62
C ASP A 637 -15.87 31.14 9.14
N GLY A 638 -14.62 31.23 9.59
CA GLY A 638 -14.21 31.11 10.99
C GLY A 638 -14.10 29.68 11.51
N SER A 639 -14.26 28.67 10.65
CA SER A 639 -13.97 27.27 10.96
C SER A 639 -12.50 26.94 10.72
N LEU A 640 -12.02 25.82 11.26
CA LEU A 640 -10.70 25.28 10.93
C LEU A 640 -10.91 24.00 10.13
N HIS A 641 -10.56 24.02 8.85
CA HIS A 641 -10.63 22.83 7.98
C HIS A 641 -9.56 21.82 8.40
N VAL A 642 -9.91 20.53 8.41
CA VAL A 642 -9.04 19.44 8.87
C VAL A 642 -8.57 18.59 7.69
N CYS A 643 -9.51 18.07 6.90
CA CYS A 643 -9.23 17.31 5.69
C CYS A 643 -10.05 17.85 4.52
N PHE A 644 -9.62 17.53 3.32
CA PHE A 644 -10.41 17.70 2.10
C PHE A 644 -10.23 16.52 1.15
N ILE A 645 -11.11 16.44 0.16
CA ILE A 645 -11.12 15.43 -0.89
C ILE A 645 -11.05 16.06 -2.27
N ALA A 646 -10.47 15.32 -3.21
CA ALA A 646 -10.36 15.71 -4.61
C ALA A 646 -10.43 14.48 -5.52
N THR A 647 -10.63 14.71 -6.81
CA THR A 647 -10.84 13.65 -7.81
C THR A 647 -9.54 12.96 -8.26
N ASN A 648 -8.39 13.29 -7.70
CA ASN A 648 -7.11 12.70 -8.14
C ASN A 648 -7.08 11.17 -7.96
N HIS A 649 -6.68 10.45 -9.02
CA HIS A 649 -6.52 9.00 -8.96
C HIS A 649 -5.27 8.59 -8.14
N THR A 650 -5.47 8.01 -6.96
CA THR A 650 -4.39 7.54 -6.07
C THR A 650 -4.52 6.05 -5.73
N THR A 651 -3.44 5.47 -5.20
CA THR A 651 -3.43 4.14 -4.58
C THR A 651 -2.41 4.07 -3.43
N GLY A 652 -2.27 2.90 -2.79
CA GLY A 652 -1.23 2.68 -1.78
C GLY A 652 0.15 3.02 -2.35
N GLY A 653 0.97 3.75 -1.58
CA GLY A 653 2.22 4.37 -2.07
C GLY A 653 2.11 5.89 -2.27
N ASN A 654 0.90 6.40 -2.56
CA ASN A 654 0.62 7.84 -2.54
C ASN A 654 0.45 8.43 -1.14
N SER A 655 0.52 7.62 -0.08
CA SER A 655 0.59 8.13 1.28
C SER A 655 1.77 9.07 1.43
N GLY A 656 1.54 10.29 1.91
CA GLY A 656 2.54 11.33 2.04
C GLY A 656 2.87 11.98 0.70
N SER A 657 1.97 11.94 -0.29
CA SER A 657 2.17 12.72 -1.52
C SER A 657 1.64 14.13 -1.32
N PRO A 658 2.32 15.17 -1.81
CA PRO A 658 1.77 16.52 -1.80
C PRO A 658 0.57 16.61 -2.74
N VAL A 659 -0.46 17.31 -2.27
CA VAL A 659 -1.54 17.85 -3.09
C VAL A 659 -1.20 19.30 -3.39
N LEU A 660 -1.02 19.60 -4.68
CA LEU A 660 -0.54 20.88 -5.17
C LEU A 660 -1.67 21.65 -5.87
N ASP A 661 -1.70 22.97 -5.68
CA ASP A 661 -2.63 23.86 -6.38
C ASP A 661 -2.17 24.16 -7.82
N ALA A 662 -2.97 24.96 -8.53
CA ALA A 662 -2.69 25.40 -9.90
C ALA A 662 -1.33 26.11 -10.11
N ASP A 663 -0.74 26.69 -9.06
CA ASP A 663 0.56 27.36 -9.12
C ASP A 663 1.71 26.46 -8.60
N GLY A 664 1.43 25.20 -8.27
CA GLY A 664 2.42 24.26 -7.73
C GLY A 664 2.73 24.46 -6.24
N ASN A 665 1.86 25.13 -5.47
CA ASN A 665 2.02 25.27 -4.02
C ASN A 665 1.34 24.12 -3.27
N LEU A 666 1.94 23.68 -2.18
CA LEU A 666 1.38 22.69 -1.27
C LEU A 666 0.13 23.22 -0.57
N ILE A 667 -1.00 22.54 -0.78
CA ILE A 667 -2.30 22.81 -0.13
C ILE A 667 -2.75 21.65 0.77
N GLY A 668 -2.16 20.46 0.63
CA GLY A 668 -2.45 19.33 1.51
C GLY A 668 -1.50 18.15 1.31
N ILE A 669 -1.64 17.14 2.15
CA ILE A 669 -0.87 15.88 2.07
C ILE A 669 -1.85 14.72 1.93
N ASN A 670 -1.75 13.97 0.85
CA ASN A 670 -2.58 12.80 0.62
C ASN A 670 -2.27 11.69 1.63
N PHE A 671 -3.29 11.03 2.17
CA PHE A 671 -3.09 9.94 3.13
C PHE A 671 -4.03 8.74 2.98
N ASP A 672 -5.16 8.90 2.29
CA ASP A 672 -6.13 7.81 2.14
C ASP A 672 -7.00 7.98 0.90
N ARG A 673 -7.95 7.07 0.69
CA ARG A 673 -9.02 7.13 -0.31
C ARG A 673 -10.36 6.90 0.37
N CYS A 674 -11.42 7.47 -0.21
CA CYS A 674 -12.78 7.18 0.25
C CYS A 674 -13.15 5.72 -0.01
N TRP A 675 -14.15 5.25 0.73
CA TRP A 675 -14.54 3.84 0.76
C TRP A 675 -15.07 3.39 -0.59
N GLU A 676 -15.93 4.23 -1.15
CA GLU A 676 -16.46 4.09 -2.50
C GLU A 676 -15.39 4.04 -3.57
N GLY A 677 -14.18 4.56 -3.33
CA GLY A 677 -13.07 4.58 -4.29
C GLY A 677 -12.10 3.41 -4.16
N THR A 678 -12.30 2.47 -3.24
CA THR A 678 -11.35 1.36 -2.99
C THR A 678 -11.17 0.38 -4.17
N MET A 679 -12.09 0.38 -5.15
CA MET A 679 -11.97 -0.40 -6.38
C MET A 679 -11.09 0.28 -7.45
N SER A 680 -10.61 1.51 -7.21
CA SER A 680 -9.89 2.29 -8.21
C SER A 680 -8.61 1.64 -8.71
N ASP A 681 -8.07 0.63 -8.01
CA ASP A 681 -6.93 -0.16 -8.47
C ASP A 681 -7.26 -1.06 -9.70
N ILE A 682 -8.54 -1.20 -10.07
CA ILE A 682 -9.06 -2.06 -11.16
C ILE A 682 -9.98 -1.29 -12.12
N VAL A 683 -10.73 -0.32 -11.57
CA VAL A 683 -11.68 0.51 -12.31
C VAL A 683 -11.90 1.81 -11.55
N TYR A 684 -11.61 2.94 -12.19
CA TYR A 684 -11.86 4.26 -11.65
C TYR A 684 -13.28 4.75 -11.97
N ASP A 685 -13.90 5.43 -11.01
CA ASP A 685 -15.23 6.05 -11.15
C ASP A 685 -15.19 7.49 -10.65
N ALA A 686 -15.09 8.45 -11.57
CA ALA A 686 -15.00 9.87 -11.26
C ALA A 686 -16.16 10.40 -10.39
N SER A 687 -17.31 9.70 -10.37
CA SER A 687 -18.46 10.13 -9.55
C SER A 687 -18.30 9.85 -8.06
N GLN A 688 -17.39 8.96 -7.66
CA GLN A 688 -17.20 8.60 -6.26
C GLN A 688 -15.75 8.39 -5.81
N CYS A 689 -14.81 8.12 -6.72
CA CYS A 689 -13.41 7.99 -6.38
C CYS A 689 -12.86 9.33 -5.91
N ARG A 690 -12.40 9.37 -4.66
CA ARG A 690 -11.79 10.56 -4.06
C ARG A 690 -10.53 10.17 -3.30
N ASN A 691 -9.46 10.93 -3.51
CA ASN A 691 -8.32 10.91 -2.61
C ASN A 691 -8.67 11.75 -1.37
N ILE A 692 -8.15 11.39 -0.19
CA ILE A 692 -8.33 12.12 1.07
C ILE A 692 -6.99 12.73 1.46
N ALA A 693 -6.99 14.04 1.72
CA ALA A 693 -5.81 14.79 2.12
C ALA A 693 -6.03 15.59 3.41
N ILE A 694 -4.98 15.72 4.20
CA ILE A 694 -4.95 16.71 5.30
C ILE A 694 -4.88 18.10 4.67
N ASP A 695 -5.68 19.05 5.17
CA ASP A 695 -5.54 20.46 4.82
C ASP A 695 -4.25 21.00 5.43
N ILE A 696 -3.39 21.61 4.62
CA ILE A 696 -2.08 22.08 5.10
C ILE A 696 -2.20 23.13 6.21
N ARG A 697 -3.33 23.85 6.28
CA ARG A 697 -3.63 24.77 7.37
C ARG A 697 -3.81 24.05 8.70
N TYR A 698 -4.41 22.86 8.70
CA TYR A 698 -4.54 22.04 9.91
C TYR A 698 -3.17 21.55 10.39
N LEU A 699 -2.32 21.06 9.48
CA LEU A 699 -0.95 20.68 9.81
C LEU A 699 -0.21 21.84 10.49
N LEU A 700 -0.20 23.01 9.84
CA LEU A 700 0.47 24.19 10.39
C LEU A 700 -0.14 24.67 11.71
N PHE A 701 -1.46 24.58 11.86
CA PHE A 701 -2.13 24.85 13.12
C PHE A 701 -1.68 23.90 14.24
N ILE A 702 -1.52 22.61 13.97
CA ILE A 702 -1.01 21.66 14.96
C ILE A 702 0.45 21.96 15.32
N VAL A 703 1.30 22.28 14.35
CA VAL A 703 2.70 22.65 14.60
C VAL A 703 2.78 23.94 15.45
N ASP A 704 2.07 25.00 15.05
CA ASP A 704 2.12 26.32 15.69
C ASP A 704 1.34 26.37 17.01
N LYS A 705 0.02 26.14 16.95
CA LYS A 705 -0.90 26.40 18.07
C LYS A 705 -0.96 25.27 19.09
N TYR A 706 -0.88 24.03 18.62
CA TYR A 706 -0.93 22.86 19.51
C TYR A 706 0.45 22.56 20.11
N ALA A 707 1.49 22.48 19.29
CA ALA A 707 2.83 22.08 19.71
C ALA A 707 3.74 23.26 20.11
N GLY A 708 3.53 24.46 19.56
CA GLY A 708 4.40 25.61 19.83
C GLY A 708 5.78 25.49 19.20
N ALA A 709 5.90 24.78 18.07
CA ALA A 709 7.16 24.43 17.40
C ALA A 709 7.49 25.33 16.20
#